data_AF-A0A517YB34-F1
#
_entry.id   AF-A0A517YB34-F1
#
_cell.length_a   1.000
_cell.length_b   1.000
_cell.length_c   1.000
_cell.angle_alpha   90.00
_cell.angle_beta   90.00
_cell.angle_gamma   90.00
#
_symmetry.space_group_name_H-M   'P 1'
#
loop_
_entity.id
_entity.type
_entity.pdbx_description
1 polymer ?
#
loop_
_entity_poly.entity_id
_entity_poly.type
_entity_poly.pdbx_seq_one_letter_code
_entity_poly.pdbx_strand_id
1 'polypeptide(L)'
;MAEQFDPYYTWLGIPPEDQPADYYRLLGLKKLESNLDVISHAADRQMAHLRTLQTGKHATHSQRLLNEISSASTCLLTPEKKAAYDRKLREEQKAKEQTVAKPTLQVAKPLPVAKPNVLPVAASVPLSPQPIPVMPQPLPNLAPAPIQLAPSFRHNSPAAKSGLAKLILSAAAIAAVFLVALTIVALNLNQPPEVATRPASAEAAPTPPAIQQSSQSPIQKLPTPPVVPTPKVPQPDATNPAVKSNSPVGSPASTSPAITANNPPPAVPANVIPASAPPEQFVMRLPKRARIDLQNTQALVDFRQPFTYELAVKFDAGSTGFLFGNRNHLNLLKVPPTGPMIGYRWNLIGLPPVTCLMPPPTGSEWFHLAISHDDKRLYAFVNGRKVDEADGEFKKGEMPVHNVPLYFGSHPDHSPLFSGVLGGIRISSVARYVSDFAPPTKFTKDADTLLVLDMANPQPGVMTDLSGQGHDGSIKLGEWEPGKPDYSTAVALLGLPLPTGEAVVATTPNSPSNPTPFGESPAFGPQPAIEPTQLLAVPDEALLMKARVAVFDVFGAAAKQATKPELKVKVAQDMLKLASETKDDLAAEYVLLDNARKLLIGAGDVQLALAAVAQMEQRFMDPAREIRTTTLTALADANLSPEAREQLVNVTLAAMDAATQARQFSLTEQLSLLAVRVSTKLKDADARKAVAQRRTEVVRLRQQVTIFEAAQETLKSSPSDAAANLVIGKFLCFLLHDFAAGRTHLIAGDLPELAEAAKLDLAADQGTPADKVAAANAWLKWVEGAKGTDKDLTSAAQVRAKARYREALPSLTGLEKVKVEKWLADLAAVADVSSATPGTSQAVAKGPVLVIYNTHGFRFRDRGTLEFNVLLLKDGKIVDQARGVPLEWNPEINVSKQLQLGTKPFDTIRVEITRWQEHSGGLAEVELLVNSENVLRGKPVTASGKYGTSLTQHQPAMVTDGIKDEERHGGEGRGYWILPNKTAGWIEISLK
;
A
#
# COMPACT_ATOMS: atom_id res chain seq x y z
N MET A 1 21.57 36.83 -34.08
CA MET A 1 22.84 36.05 -34.08
C MET A 1 22.53 34.67 -33.51
N ALA A 2 23.35 33.65 -33.75
CA ALA A 2 23.16 32.36 -33.08
C ALA A 2 23.54 32.50 -31.60
N GLU A 3 22.66 32.09 -30.70
CA GLU A 3 22.94 32.13 -29.26
C GLU A 3 24.04 31.13 -28.91
N GLN A 4 25.03 31.60 -28.14
CA GLN A 4 26.19 30.80 -27.77
C GLN A 4 25.79 29.87 -26.63
N PHE A 5 25.93 28.55 -26.85
CA PHE A 5 25.51 27.54 -25.89
C PHE A 5 26.22 27.69 -24.54
N ASP A 6 25.47 28.06 -23.50
CA ASP A 6 25.95 28.15 -22.13
C ASP A 6 25.68 26.84 -21.35
N PRO A 7 26.72 26.05 -21.01
CA PRO A 7 26.55 24.82 -20.25
C PRO A 7 26.28 25.06 -18.75
N TYR A 8 26.62 26.23 -18.19
CA TYR A 8 26.35 26.54 -16.77
C TYR A 8 24.86 26.77 -16.55
N TYR A 9 24.22 27.61 -17.39
CA TYR A 9 22.78 27.78 -17.33
C TYR A 9 22.04 26.52 -17.78
N THR A 10 22.39 25.92 -18.93
CA THR A 10 21.62 24.82 -19.54
C THR A 10 21.69 23.50 -18.77
N TRP A 11 22.78 23.21 -18.03
CA TRP A 11 22.95 21.93 -17.32
C TRP A 11 23.07 22.07 -15.79
N LEU A 12 23.60 23.18 -15.28
CA LEU A 12 23.74 23.40 -13.82
C LEU A 12 22.71 24.39 -13.25
N GLY A 13 21.89 25.02 -14.10
CA GLY A 13 20.87 25.99 -13.68
C GLY A 13 21.45 27.32 -13.15
N ILE A 14 22.67 27.67 -13.54
CA ILE A 14 23.38 28.88 -13.07
C ILE A 14 23.25 29.98 -14.14
N PRO A 15 22.39 30.99 -13.94
CA PRO A 15 22.14 32.01 -14.97
C PRO A 15 23.34 32.95 -15.15
N PRO A 16 23.45 33.69 -16.28
CA PRO A 16 24.64 34.48 -16.61
C PRO A 16 25.01 35.55 -15.56
N GLU A 17 24.03 36.14 -14.87
CA GLU A 17 24.23 37.10 -13.78
C GLU A 17 24.89 36.50 -12.53
N ASP A 18 24.87 35.17 -12.38
CA ASP A 18 25.50 34.41 -11.29
C ASP A 18 26.90 33.88 -11.70
N GLN A 19 27.39 34.19 -12.90
CA GLN A 19 28.67 33.71 -13.42
C GLN A 19 29.80 34.76 -13.28
N PRO A 20 31.05 34.36 -12.96
CA PRO A 20 31.51 32.99 -12.72
C PRO A 20 31.06 32.45 -11.34
N ALA A 21 30.63 31.19 -11.33
CA ALA A 21 30.13 30.52 -10.15
C ALA A 21 31.24 30.19 -9.13
N ASP A 22 30.93 30.33 -7.83
CA ASP A 22 31.77 29.80 -6.76
C ASP A 22 31.59 28.27 -6.59
N TYR A 23 32.48 27.63 -5.83
CA TYR A 23 32.50 26.18 -5.66
C TYR A 23 31.25 25.62 -4.96
N TYR A 24 30.54 26.41 -4.15
CA TYR A 24 29.26 25.98 -3.59
C TYR A 24 28.16 26.07 -4.65
N ARG A 25 28.14 27.15 -5.45
CA ARG A 25 27.17 27.33 -6.55
C ARG A 25 27.33 26.27 -7.64
N LEU A 26 28.56 25.88 -8.00
CA LEU A 26 28.85 24.77 -8.93
C LEU A 26 28.32 23.40 -8.46
N LEU A 27 28.29 23.16 -7.14
CA LEU A 27 27.74 21.92 -6.57
C LEU A 27 26.20 21.99 -6.39
N GLY A 28 25.60 23.18 -6.52
CA GLY A 28 24.19 23.41 -6.19
C GLY A 28 23.95 23.43 -4.67
N LEU A 29 24.86 24.05 -3.91
CA LEU A 29 24.85 24.12 -2.45
C LEU A 29 24.70 25.56 -1.93
N LYS A 30 24.28 25.67 -0.67
CA LYS A 30 24.35 26.91 0.10
C LYS A 30 25.82 27.30 0.31
N LYS A 31 26.14 28.59 0.16
CA LYS A 31 27.51 29.09 0.42
C LYS A 31 27.91 28.82 1.86
N LEU A 32 29.15 28.39 2.07
CA LEU A 32 29.72 28.05 3.37
C LEU A 32 29.03 26.85 4.07
N GLU A 33 28.43 25.92 3.30
CA GLU A 33 27.94 24.63 3.82
C GLU A 33 29.00 23.96 4.71
N SER A 34 28.61 23.47 5.88
CA SER A 34 29.52 22.92 6.90
C SER A 34 29.59 21.39 6.88
N ASN A 35 28.56 20.71 6.37
CA ASN A 35 28.49 19.26 6.33
C ASN A 35 29.25 18.68 5.12
N LEU A 36 30.30 17.90 5.37
CA LEU A 36 31.13 17.29 4.33
C LEU A 36 30.38 16.21 3.53
N ASP A 37 29.46 15.47 4.14
CA ASP A 37 28.66 14.46 3.45
C ASP A 37 27.69 15.10 2.45
N VAL A 38 27.13 16.27 2.81
CA VAL A 38 26.29 17.08 1.91
C VAL A 38 27.11 17.59 0.72
N ILE A 39 28.38 17.98 0.96
CA ILE A 39 29.32 18.38 -0.10
C ILE A 39 29.66 17.19 -1.01
N SER A 40 29.89 15.99 -0.46
CA SER A 40 30.21 14.79 -1.25
C SER A 40 29.03 14.37 -2.12
N HIS A 41 27.85 14.17 -1.53
CA HIS A 41 26.65 13.74 -2.27
C HIS A 41 26.22 14.76 -3.34
N ALA A 42 26.50 16.06 -3.14
CA ALA A 42 26.29 17.07 -4.18
C ALA A 42 27.30 16.95 -5.32
N ALA A 43 28.59 16.74 -5.02
CA ALA A 43 29.62 16.50 -6.02
C ALA A 43 29.35 15.23 -6.85
N ASP A 44 28.98 14.13 -6.18
CA ASP A 44 28.64 12.87 -6.86
C ASP A 44 27.42 13.03 -7.77
N ARG A 45 26.38 13.74 -7.32
CA ARG A 45 25.18 14.04 -8.13
C ARG A 45 25.53 14.84 -9.40
N GLN A 46 26.31 15.93 -9.26
CA GLN A 46 26.67 16.76 -10.41
C GLN A 46 27.63 16.03 -11.37
N MET A 47 28.59 15.26 -10.85
CA MET A 47 29.46 14.43 -11.68
C MET A 47 28.69 13.31 -12.39
N ALA A 48 27.73 12.67 -11.73
CA ALA A 48 26.86 11.67 -12.36
C ALA A 48 26.01 12.28 -13.49
N HIS A 49 25.44 13.48 -13.28
CA HIS A 49 24.69 14.18 -14.31
C HIS A 49 25.58 14.53 -15.52
N LEU A 50 26.71 15.21 -15.32
CA LEU A 50 27.57 15.63 -16.43
C LEU A 50 28.19 14.44 -17.19
N ARG A 51 28.40 13.29 -16.54
CA ARG A 51 28.86 12.05 -17.20
C ARG A 51 27.88 11.53 -18.25
N THR A 52 26.56 11.70 -18.08
CA THR A 52 25.60 11.33 -19.15
C THR A 52 25.69 12.24 -20.38
N LEU A 53 26.33 13.41 -20.24
CA LEU A 53 26.50 14.44 -21.26
C LEU A 53 27.90 14.41 -21.92
N GLN A 54 28.76 13.44 -21.57
CA GLN A 54 30.08 13.27 -22.19
C GLN A 54 30.03 12.78 -23.65
N THR A 55 28.88 12.32 -24.14
CA THR A 55 28.70 11.85 -25.53
C THR A 55 27.86 12.82 -26.35
N GLY A 56 28.44 13.41 -27.41
CA GLY A 56 27.71 14.22 -28.39
C GLY A 56 28.35 15.59 -28.67
N LYS A 57 27.59 16.48 -29.31
CA LYS A 57 28.06 17.79 -29.83
C LYS A 57 28.73 18.70 -28.79
N HIS A 58 28.39 18.54 -27.50
CA HIS A 58 28.87 19.39 -26.41
C HIS A 58 29.79 18.67 -25.42
N ALA A 59 30.32 17.49 -25.77
CA ALA A 59 31.20 16.67 -24.91
C ALA A 59 32.35 17.46 -24.26
N THR A 60 32.99 18.37 -25.00
CA THR A 60 34.08 19.24 -24.51
C THR A 60 33.64 20.15 -23.35
N HIS A 61 32.39 20.62 -23.35
CA HIS A 61 31.84 21.41 -22.24
C HIS A 61 31.56 20.53 -21.01
N SER A 62 31.02 19.33 -21.21
CA SER A 62 30.80 18.37 -20.11
C SER A 62 32.13 18.02 -19.43
N GLN A 63 33.18 17.72 -20.22
CA GLN A 63 34.50 17.42 -19.66
C GLN A 63 35.14 18.60 -18.94
N ARG A 64 34.92 19.84 -19.40
CA ARG A 64 35.39 21.04 -18.68
C ARG A 64 34.71 21.18 -17.33
N LEU A 65 33.38 21.11 -17.29
CA LEU A 65 32.62 21.20 -16.04
C LEU A 65 32.90 20.04 -15.07
N LEU A 66 33.15 18.83 -15.56
CA LEU A 66 33.59 17.71 -14.73
C LEU A 66 34.94 17.99 -14.04
N ASN A 67 35.88 18.63 -14.73
CA ASN A 67 37.16 19.04 -14.14
C ASN A 67 36.98 20.18 -13.12
N GLU A 68 36.08 21.14 -13.40
CA GLU A 68 35.74 22.24 -12.48
C GLU A 68 35.07 21.72 -11.19
N ILE A 69 34.09 20.81 -11.31
CA ILE A 69 33.40 20.21 -10.17
C ILE A 69 34.31 19.27 -9.36
N SER A 70 35.19 18.51 -10.02
CA SER A 70 36.23 17.72 -9.35
C SER A 70 37.22 18.60 -8.56
N SER A 71 37.54 19.79 -9.09
CA SER A 71 38.36 20.78 -8.39
C SER A 71 37.62 21.39 -7.20
N ALA A 72 36.34 21.72 -7.37
CA ALA A 72 35.47 22.23 -6.32
C ALA A 72 35.30 21.23 -5.17
N SER A 73 34.99 19.96 -5.47
CA SER A 73 34.86 18.91 -4.44
C SER A 73 36.18 18.62 -3.74
N THR A 74 37.30 18.56 -4.48
CA THR A 74 38.64 18.39 -3.87
C THR A 74 39.00 19.54 -2.92
N CYS A 75 38.57 20.77 -3.23
CA CYS A 75 38.75 21.92 -2.35
C CYS A 75 37.84 21.84 -1.11
N LEU A 76 36.54 21.62 -1.31
CA LEU A 76 35.53 21.70 -0.25
C LEU A 76 35.46 20.46 0.66
N LEU A 77 35.96 19.31 0.23
CA LEU A 77 36.08 18.08 1.05
C LEU A 77 37.41 17.99 1.83
N THR A 78 38.42 18.81 1.49
CA THR A 78 39.66 18.90 2.28
C THR A 78 39.49 19.99 3.35
N PRO A 79 39.44 19.70 4.67
CA PRO A 79 39.07 20.69 5.70
C PRO A 79 39.93 21.96 5.68
N GLU A 80 41.23 21.84 5.44
CA GLU A 80 42.19 22.95 5.44
C GLU A 80 41.99 23.86 4.22
N LYS A 81 41.74 23.26 3.05
CA LYS A 81 41.47 24.01 1.80
C LYS A 81 40.11 24.68 1.85
N LYS A 82 39.10 23.97 2.36
CA LYS A 82 37.76 24.52 2.65
C LYS A 82 37.87 25.73 3.58
N ALA A 83 38.59 25.61 4.69
CA ALA A 83 38.78 26.71 5.64
C ALA A 83 39.52 27.92 5.03
N ALA A 84 40.48 27.70 4.11
CA ALA A 84 41.13 28.78 3.37
C ALA A 84 40.21 29.44 2.34
N TYR A 85 39.44 28.65 1.59
CA TYR A 85 38.47 29.12 0.60
C TYR A 85 37.32 29.91 1.26
N ASP A 86 36.81 29.41 2.39
CA ASP A 86 35.77 30.04 3.19
C ASP A 86 36.22 31.34 3.87
N ARG A 87 37.53 31.55 4.09
CA ARG A 87 38.05 32.87 4.49
C ARG A 87 38.00 33.85 3.32
N LYS A 88 38.54 33.46 2.16
CA LYS A 88 38.55 34.27 0.93
C LYS A 88 37.13 34.72 0.52
N LEU A 89 36.13 33.83 0.57
CA LEU A 89 34.74 34.17 0.29
C LEU A 89 34.18 35.24 1.25
N ARG A 90 34.47 35.15 2.56
CA ARG A 90 34.02 36.16 3.54
C ARG A 90 34.74 37.50 3.39
N GLU A 91 36.00 37.49 2.96
CA GLU A 91 36.78 38.69 2.65
C GLU A 91 36.23 39.37 1.38
N GLU A 92 35.89 38.62 0.34
CA GLU A 92 35.24 39.11 -0.88
C GLU A 92 33.83 39.66 -0.62
N GLN A 93 33.05 39.04 0.27
CA GLN A 93 31.76 39.56 0.71
C GLN A 93 31.91 40.89 1.46
N LYS A 94 32.81 40.96 2.46
CA LYS A 94 33.07 42.22 3.20
C LYS A 94 33.56 43.34 2.30
N ALA A 95 34.40 43.05 1.30
CA ALA A 95 34.84 44.03 0.31
C ALA A 95 33.65 44.60 -0.50
N LYS A 96 32.74 43.73 -0.96
CA LYS A 96 31.52 44.16 -1.68
C LYS A 96 30.56 44.96 -0.78
N GLU A 97 30.38 44.57 0.48
CA GLU A 97 29.55 45.29 1.44
C GLU A 97 30.12 46.68 1.76
N GLN A 98 31.44 46.78 1.96
CA GLN A 98 32.12 48.07 2.20
C GLN A 98 32.08 49.02 1.00
N THR A 99 31.98 48.52 -0.24
CA THR A 99 31.76 49.38 -1.42
C THR A 99 30.34 49.96 -1.53
N VAL A 100 29.36 49.46 -0.77
CA VAL A 100 27.96 49.95 -0.79
C VAL A 100 27.65 50.84 0.42
N ALA A 101 28.31 50.63 1.56
CA ALA A 101 27.99 51.29 2.83
C ALA A 101 28.68 52.66 3.03
N LYS A 102 28.19 53.72 2.36
CA LYS A 102 28.52 55.11 2.74
C LYS A 102 27.29 56.05 2.74
N PRO A 103 26.49 56.05 3.82
CA PRO A 103 25.26 56.85 3.91
C PRO A 103 25.52 58.28 4.41
N THR A 104 24.70 59.24 3.94
CA THR A 104 24.55 60.57 4.55
C THR A 104 23.07 60.84 4.80
N LEU A 105 22.66 60.72 6.07
CA LEU A 105 21.40 61.28 6.57
C LEU A 105 21.75 62.48 7.45
N GLN A 106 21.02 63.58 7.31
CA GLN A 106 20.96 64.66 8.31
C GLN A 106 19.51 64.94 8.67
N VAL A 107 19.23 65.09 9.97
CA VAL A 107 17.89 65.27 10.53
C VAL A 107 17.95 66.31 11.66
N ALA A 108 17.20 67.40 11.53
CA ALA A 108 16.87 68.38 12.57
C ALA A 108 15.77 69.32 12.03
N LYS A 109 14.83 69.88 12.81
CA LYS A 109 14.27 69.57 14.14
C LYS A 109 12.88 70.25 14.20
N PRO A 110 11.89 69.79 14.99
CA PRO A 110 10.51 70.32 14.92
C PRO A 110 10.20 71.42 15.96
N LEU A 111 9.24 72.31 15.64
CA LEU A 111 8.23 73.01 16.50
C LEU A 111 7.50 74.12 15.66
N PRO A 112 6.36 74.73 16.08
CA PRO A 112 5.22 74.95 15.16
C PRO A 112 4.58 76.36 15.14
N VAL A 113 3.38 76.46 14.51
CA VAL A 113 2.32 77.50 14.59
C VAL A 113 2.22 78.51 13.41
N ALA A 114 0.96 78.81 13.07
CA ALA A 114 0.40 79.93 12.27
C ALA A 114 -0.11 79.64 10.83
N LYS A 115 -1.38 80.04 10.62
CA LYS A 115 -2.12 80.28 9.35
C LYS A 115 -2.18 81.83 9.15
N PRO A 116 -2.91 82.47 8.18
CA PRO A 116 -3.87 81.97 7.18
C PRO A 116 -3.85 82.66 5.79
N ASN A 117 -4.88 82.37 4.97
CA ASN A 117 -5.32 83.07 3.73
C ASN A 117 -4.41 82.88 2.50
N VAL A 118 -4.92 82.91 1.26
CA VAL A 118 -6.09 83.64 0.68
C VAL A 118 -7.24 82.71 0.22
N LEU A 119 -8.42 83.32 -0.03
CA LEU A 119 -9.74 82.73 -0.35
C LEU A 119 -10.20 83.13 -1.80
N PRO A 120 -11.49 82.99 -2.22
CA PRO A 120 -12.19 81.75 -2.60
C PRO A 120 -12.89 81.87 -4.01
N VAL A 121 -14.00 81.13 -4.27
CA VAL A 121 -14.98 81.26 -5.41
C VAL A 121 -14.50 80.65 -6.76
N ALA A 122 -15.27 79.86 -7.53
CA ALA A 122 -16.53 79.10 -7.31
C ALA A 122 -16.68 77.94 -8.33
N ALA A 123 -17.80 77.21 -8.27
CA ALA A 123 -18.07 75.96 -9.00
C ALA A 123 -18.50 76.11 -10.47
N SER A 124 -18.35 75.03 -11.25
CA SER A 124 -19.36 74.54 -12.22
C SER A 124 -19.05 73.11 -12.74
N VAL A 125 -20.00 72.53 -13.47
CA VAL A 125 -20.23 71.11 -13.87
C VAL A 125 -20.77 71.15 -15.33
N PRO A 126 -20.86 70.09 -16.20
CA PRO A 126 -20.45 68.66 -16.16
C PRO A 126 -19.55 68.23 -17.37
N LEU A 127 -19.33 66.92 -17.59
CA LEU A 127 -19.84 66.21 -18.80
C LEU A 127 -19.61 64.67 -18.77
N SER A 128 -20.19 63.94 -19.73
CA SER A 128 -20.15 62.46 -19.84
C SER A 128 -19.91 61.99 -21.32
N PRO A 129 -20.44 60.87 -21.87
CA PRO A 129 -19.59 59.68 -22.13
C PRO A 129 -19.68 59.08 -23.57
N GLN A 130 -19.07 57.89 -23.78
CA GLN A 130 -19.25 56.96 -24.93
C GLN A 130 -18.61 57.41 -26.28
N PRO A 131 -18.49 56.58 -27.37
CA PRO A 131 -19.23 55.34 -27.72
C PRO A 131 -18.48 54.14 -28.38
N ILE A 132 -19.26 53.13 -28.79
CA ILE A 132 -18.88 51.90 -29.53
C ILE A 132 -19.52 51.89 -30.95
N PRO A 133 -18.78 51.48 -32.00
CA PRO A 133 -19.34 50.76 -33.17
C PRO A 133 -18.50 49.48 -33.52
N VAL A 134 -19.05 48.26 -33.68
CA VAL A 134 -19.99 47.71 -34.70
C VAL A 134 -19.31 47.28 -36.03
N MET A 135 -19.69 46.11 -36.55
CA MET A 135 -19.09 45.38 -37.70
C MET A 135 -19.53 45.88 -39.09
N PRO A 136 -18.81 45.44 -40.16
CA PRO A 136 -19.46 45.08 -41.43
C PRO A 136 -19.02 43.71 -42.06
N GLN A 137 -19.85 43.22 -42.97
CA GLN A 137 -19.62 42.19 -44.02
C GLN A 137 -20.31 42.71 -45.34
N PRO A 138 -20.37 42.02 -46.53
CA PRO A 138 -19.84 40.71 -46.95
C PRO A 138 -19.18 40.63 -48.38
N LEU A 139 -18.47 39.52 -48.67
CA LEU A 139 -18.34 38.78 -49.98
C LEU A 139 -17.82 39.52 -51.27
N PRO A 140 -17.31 38.84 -52.35
CA PRO A 140 -17.70 37.52 -52.87
C PRO A 140 -16.63 36.52 -53.43
N ASN A 141 -17.08 35.25 -53.46
CA ASN A 141 -16.78 34.08 -54.32
C ASN A 141 -15.84 34.15 -55.56
N LEU A 142 -14.96 33.13 -55.72
CA LEU A 142 -14.61 32.49 -57.02
C LEU A 142 -13.78 31.16 -56.86
N ALA A 143 -13.82 30.27 -57.86
CA ALA A 143 -13.09 28.98 -58.01
C ALA A 143 -13.08 28.58 -59.53
N PRO A 144 -12.56 27.41 -60.02
CA PRO A 144 -11.82 26.28 -59.38
C PRO A 144 -10.60 25.72 -60.20
N ALA A 145 -10.01 24.60 -59.71
CA ALA A 145 -9.37 23.53 -60.53
C ALA A 145 -7.99 23.81 -61.22
N PRO A 146 -7.38 22.86 -62.00
CA PRO A 146 -6.83 21.57 -61.53
C PRO A 146 -5.42 21.22 -62.09
N ILE A 147 -4.76 20.17 -61.56
CA ILE A 147 -3.71 19.39 -62.27
C ILE A 147 -3.96 17.89 -62.07
N GLN A 148 -3.62 17.06 -63.07
CA GLN A 148 -3.93 15.64 -63.18
C GLN A 148 -2.69 14.74 -63.39
N LEU A 149 -2.95 13.43 -63.27
CA LEU A 149 -2.29 12.30 -63.95
C LEU A 149 -0.93 11.77 -63.45
N ALA A 150 -0.76 10.48 -63.74
CA ALA A 150 0.39 9.61 -63.42
C ALA A 150 1.22 9.38 -64.74
N PRO A 151 2.14 8.38 -64.91
CA PRO A 151 2.10 7.00 -64.42
C PRO A 151 3.43 6.40 -63.88
N SER A 152 3.34 5.13 -63.49
CA SER A 152 4.40 4.25 -62.99
C SER A 152 5.47 3.85 -64.01
N PHE A 153 6.67 3.51 -63.52
CA PHE A 153 7.56 2.53 -64.16
C PHE A 153 8.10 1.48 -63.18
N ARG A 154 8.48 0.31 -63.69
CA ARG A 154 8.98 -0.89 -62.97
C ARG A 154 10.49 -1.08 -63.20
N HIS A 155 11.05 -2.10 -62.52
CA HIS A 155 12.36 -2.74 -62.77
C HIS A 155 13.59 -1.90 -62.32
N ASN A 156 14.66 -2.46 -61.72
CA ASN A 156 15.13 -3.86 -61.69
C ASN A 156 15.91 -4.20 -60.38
N SER A 157 16.17 -5.49 -60.15
CA SER A 157 17.29 -5.97 -59.31
C SER A 157 18.54 -6.20 -60.17
N PRO A 158 19.77 -6.16 -59.62
CA PRO A 158 20.37 -7.41 -59.10
C PRO A 158 21.28 -7.20 -57.86
N ALA A 159 21.97 -8.27 -57.43
CA ALA A 159 22.86 -8.27 -56.25
C ALA A 159 24.34 -8.52 -56.62
N ALA A 160 25.27 -7.99 -55.81
CA ALA A 160 26.68 -8.40 -55.80
C ALA A 160 27.37 -8.16 -54.43
N LYS A 161 28.40 -8.95 -54.14
CA LYS A 161 29.09 -9.07 -52.84
C LYS A 161 30.30 -8.11 -52.72
N SER A 162 30.62 -7.65 -51.52
CA SER A 162 31.98 -7.73 -50.92
C SER A 162 32.03 -7.07 -49.52
N GLY A 163 33.00 -7.44 -48.66
CA GLY A 163 33.12 -6.82 -47.32
C GLY A 163 34.00 -7.50 -46.26
N LEU A 164 34.80 -8.54 -46.57
CA LEU A 164 35.50 -9.37 -45.58
C LEU A 164 36.72 -8.72 -44.88
N ALA A 165 36.93 -7.40 -45.01
CA ALA A 165 38.21 -6.75 -44.69
C ALA A 165 38.27 -6.01 -43.33
N LYS A 166 37.23 -6.08 -42.48
CA LYS A 166 37.13 -5.26 -41.25
C LYS A 166 37.19 -6.01 -39.91
N LEU A 167 37.39 -7.32 -39.90
CA LEU A 167 37.30 -8.13 -38.66
C LEU A 167 38.63 -8.43 -37.95
N ILE A 168 39.78 -8.14 -38.56
CA ILE A 168 41.09 -8.60 -38.04
C ILE A 168 41.71 -7.61 -37.04
N LEU A 169 41.41 -6.31 -37.14
CA LEU A 169 42.07 -5.28 -36.31
C LEU A 169 41.56 -5.20 -34.85
N SER A 170 40.40 -5.76 -34.54
CA SER A 170 39.79 -5.69 -33.20
C SER A 170 40.28 -6.79 -32.24
N ALA A 171 40.71 -7.94 -32.75
CA ALA A 171 41.13 -9.08 -31.92
C ALA A 171 42.45 -8.82 -31.16
N ALA A 172 43.42 -8.16 -31.80
CA ALA A 172 44.74 -7.90 -31.23
C ALA A 172 44.70 -7.00 -29.99
N ALA A 173 43.83 -5.98 -29.99
CA ALA A 173 43.69 -5.06 -28.86
C ALA A 173 43.13 -5.74 -27.60
N ILE A 174 42.16 -6.66 -27.77
CA ILE A 174 41.55 -7.40 -26.65
C ILE A 174 42.56 -8.38 -26.03
N ALA A 175 43.36 -9.07 -26.86
CA ALA A 175 44.40 -9.98 -26.38
C ALA A 175 45.46 -9.27 -25.54
N ALA A 176 45.89 -8.05 -25.93
CA ALA A 176 46.85 -7.26 -25.18
C ALA A 176 46.33 -6.86 -23.78
N VAL A 177 45.07 -6.45 -23.67
CA VAL A 177 44.44 -6.08 -22.38
C VAL A 177 44.34 -7.29 -21.44
N PHE A 178 43.98 -8.47 -21.96
CA PHE A 178 43.97 -9.71 -21.16
C PHE A 178 45.36 -10.13 -20.68
N LEU A 179 46.40 -9.95 -21.49
CA LEU A 179 47.80 -10.23 -21.10
C LEU A 179 48.30 -9.32 -19.98
N VAL A 180 47.92 -8.04 -19.98
CA VAL A 180 48.24 -7.10 -18.88
C VAL A 180 47.45 -7.44 -17.61
N ALA A 181 46.17 -7.82 -17.72
CA ALA A 181 45.39 -8.27 -16.57
C ALA A 181 45.97 -9.54 -15.93
N LEU A 182 46.41 -10.50 -16.74
CA LEU A 182 47.02 -11.75 -16.27
C LEU A 182 48.38 -11.54 -15.59
N THR A 183 49.23 -10.62 -16.06
CA THR A 183 50.49 -10.31 -15.38
C THR A 183 50.29 -9.58 -14.05
N ILE A 184 49.28 -8.69 -13.94
CA ILE A 184 48.91 -8.06 -12.67
C ILE A 184 48.43 -9.10 -11.64
N VAL A 185 47.63 -10.08 -12.05
CA VAL A 185 47.19 -11.18 -11.18
C VAL A 185 48.37 -12.08 -10.78
N ALA A 186 49.27 -12.41 -11.71
CA ALA A 186 50.44 -13.23 -11.41
C ALA A 186 51.42 -12.56 -10.41
N LEU A 187 51.57 -11.23 -10.48
CA LEU A 187 52.41 -10.47 -9.55
C LEU A 187 51.83 -10.40 -8.13
N ASN A 188 50.50 -10.34 -8.00
CA ASN A 188 49.83 -10.30 -6.69
C ASN A 188 49.71 -11.67 -5.99
N LEU A 189 49.89 -12.78 -6.71
CA LEU A 189 49.79 -14.14 -6.14
C LEU A 189 51.10 -14.69 -5.55
N ASN A 190 52.19 -13.91 -5.59
CA ASN A 190 53.54 -14.40 -5.24
C ASN A 190 54.21 -13.61 -4.08
N GLN A 191 53.42 -13.05 -3.16
CA GLN A 191 53.94 -12.44 -1.92
C GLN A 191 54.03 -13.52 -0.81
N PRO A 192 55.20 -13.72 -0.18
CA PRO A 192 55.34 -14.61 0.97
C PRO A 192 54.69 -14.00 2.23
N PRO A 193 54.19 -14.81 3.18
CA PRO A 193 53.57 -14.30 4.40
C PRO A 193 54.60 -13.64 5.32
N GLU A 194 54.32 -12.43 5.77
CA GLU A 194 55.20 -11.65 6.66
C GLU A 194 55.17 -12.18 8.10
N VAL A 195 56.34 -12.29 8.72
CA VAL A 195 56.51 -12.95 10.02
C VAL A 195 56.35 -11.94 11.16
N ALA A 196 55.17 -11.93 11.79
CA ALA A 196 54.94 -11.19 13.03
C ALA A 196 55.74 -11.80 14.19
N THR A 197 56.73 -11.08 14.69
CA THR A 197 57.60 -11.54 15.79
C THR A 197 56.94 -11.38 17.17
N ARG A 198 57.30 -12.28 18.09
CA ARG A 198 56.72 -12.38 19.45
C ARG A 198 57.83 -12.14 20.49
N PRO A 199 57.69 -11.20 21.44
CA PRO A 199 58.46 -11.20 22.68
C PRO A 199 57.96 -12.29 23.63
N ALA A 200 58.83 -12.91 24.43
CA ALA A 200 58.47 -14.03 25.29
C ALA A 200 59.00 -13.90 26.72
N SER A 201 58.16 -14.26 27.68
CA SER A 201 58.43 -14.80 29.03
C SER A 201 57.08 -15.33 29.55
N ALA A 202 56.93 -16.63 29.77
CA ALA A 202 57.22 -17.35 31.02
C ALA A 202 56.09 -17.12 32.07
N GLU A 203 55.60 -18.13 32.81
CA GLU A 203 56.15 -19.47 33.06
C GLU A 203 55.07 -20.55 33.33
N ALA A 204 55.47 -21.82 33.27
CA ALA A 204 54.87 -23.04 33.85
C ALA A 204 53.36 -23.39 33.66
N ALA A 205 53.13 -24.60 33.15
CA ALA A 205 51.97 -25.44 33.50
C ALA A 205 52.43 -26.55 34.48
N PRO A 206 51.51 -27.32 35.10
CA PRO A 206 51.17 -28.61 34.51
C PRO A 206 49.68 -28.99 34.57
N THR A 207 49.32 -30.06 33.86
CA THR A 207 47.94 -30.59 33.70
C THR A 207 47.72 -31.86 34.58
N PRO A 208 46.61 -32.64 34.48
CA PRO A 208 45.88 -33.09 35.66
C PRO A 208 46.09 -34.59 35.99
N PRO A 209 45.29 -35.14 36.91
CA PRO A 209 44.75 -36.49 36.77
C PRO A 209 43.22 -36.50 36.65
N ALA A 210 42.70 -37.48 35.92
CA ALA A 210 41.28 -37.88 35.95
C ALA A 210 41.19 -39.32 36.49
N ILE A 211 40.07 -39.69 37.13
CA ILE A 211 39.72 -41.10 37.37
C ILE A 211 38.21 -41.27 37.65
N GLN A 212 37.63 -42.27 36.96
CA GLN A 212 36.47 -43.16 37.24
C GLN A 212 35.27 -42.62 38.07
N GLN A 213 34.01 -42.75 37.63
CA GLN A 213 33.22 -43.98 37.34
C GLN A 213 33.00 -44.95 38.51
N SER A 214 31.84 -44.85 39.18
CA SER A 214 31.00 -45.93 39.74
C SER A 214 29.97 -45.34 40.74
N SER A 215 28.90 -46.01 41.17
CA SER A 215 27.79 -46.69 40.44
C SER A 215 26.73 -47.17 41.46
N GLN A 216 25.51 -47.48 40.98
CA GLN A 216 24.42 -48.20 41.68
C GLN A 216 23.47 -47.41 42.60
N SER A 217 22.29 -48.01 42.81
CA SER A 217 21.08 -47.44 43.43
C SER A 217 20.69 -48.23 44.71
N PRO A 218 19.54 -47.92 45.36
CA PRO A 218 18.36 -48.75 45.08
C PRO A 218 17.00 -48.01 45.09
N ILE A 219 15.94 -48.75 44.78
CA ILE A 219 14.54 -48.30 44.59
C ILE A 219 13.67 -48.66 45.81
N GLN A 220 12.79 -47.76 46.25
CA GLN A 220 11.48 -48.03 46.87
C GLN A 220 10.60 -46.77 46.68
N LYS A 221 9.47 -46.81 45.94
CA LYS A 221 8.14 -47.44 46.14
C LYS A 221 7.10 -46.46 46.71
N LEU A 222 5.95 -46.42 46.04
CA LEU A 222 4.81 -45.53 46.28
C LEU A 222 3.93 -46.03 47.45
N PRO A 223 3.19 -45.13 48.13
CA PRO A 223 1.76 -45.38 48.33
C PRO A 223 0.87 -44.15 48.10
N THR A 224 -0.42 -44.40 47.87
CA THR A 224 -1.53 -43.41 47.80
C THR A 224 -2.64 -43.80 48.82
N PRO A 225 -3.90 -43.29 48.81
CA PRO A 225 -4.33 -42.28 49.79
C PRO A 225 -5.64 -42.60 50.58
N PRO A 226 -6.01 -41.77 51.57
CA PRO A 226 -7.39 -41.53 52.02
C PRO A 226 -7.86 -40.11 51.60
N VAL A 227 -9.04 -39.83 51.00
CA VAL A 227 -10.45 -40.19 51.31
C VAL A 227 -11.13 -39.26 52.35
N VAL A 228 -11.61 -38.09 51.86
CA VAL A 228 -13.02 -37.60 51.89
C VAL A 228 -13.80 -37.67 53.23
N PRO A 229 -14.34 -36.52 53.72
CA PRO A 229 -15.78 -36.25 53.55
C PRO A 229 -16.16 -34.79 53.20
N THR A 230 -17.34 -34.63 52.57
CA THR A 230 -18.08 -33.35 52.37
C THR A 230 -19.38 -33.33 53.19
N PRO A 231 -19.92 -32.14 53.50
CA PRO A 231 -21.23 -31.75 52.95
C PRO A 231 -21.25 -30.26 52.51
N LYS A 232 -22.00 -29.75 51.52
CA LYS A 232 -23.36 -29.94 50.96
C LYS A 232 -24.40 -28.90 51.45
N VAL A 233 -25.10 -28.31 50.48
CA VAL A 233 -25.97 -27.11 50.49
C VAL A 233 -27.34 -27.33 51.16
N PRO A 234 -28.01 -26.25 51.62
CA PRO A 234 -29.47 -26.14 51.53
C PRO A 234 -29.99 -24.89 50.76
N GLN A 235 -30.92 -25.13 49.85
CA GLN A 235 -31.98 -24.22 49.34
C GLN A 235 -33.26 -24.45 50.23
N PRO A 236 -34.54 -24.06 49.93
CA PRO A 236 -35.17 -23.51 48.70
C PRO A 236 -36.23 -22.37 48.95
N ASP A 237 -37.07 -22.10 47.92
CA ASP A 237 -38.49 -21.64 47.96
C ASP A 237 -38.86 -20.24 48.54
N ALA A 238 -39.90 -19.50 48.09
CA ALA A 238 -40.81 -19.52 46.91
C ALA A 238 -41.42 -18.06 46.77
N THR A 239 -42.47 -17.65 46.02
CA THR A 239 -43.61 -18.29 45.30
C THR A 239 -44.17 -17.31 44.21
N ASN A 240 -45.15 -17.73 43.39
CA ASN A 240 -45.94 -16.90 42.45
C ASN A 240 -47.39 -16.73 42.97
N PRO A 241 -48.13 -15.63 42.69
CA PRO A 241 -49.20 -15.72 41.68
C PRO A 241 -49.56 -14.41 40.90
N ALA A 242 -49.87 -14.55 39.59
CA ALA A 242 -51.17 -14.26 38.90
C ALA A 242 -52.00 -12.97 39.25
N VAL A 243 -52.81 -12.32 38.38
CA VAL A 243 -53.23 -12.55 36.96
C VAL A 243 -54.08 -11.34 36.43
N LYS A 244 -54.16 -11.11 35.09
CA LYS A 244 -55.18 -10.28 34.36
C LYS A 244 -55.18 -8.74 34.63
N SER A 245 -55.78 -7.84 33.82
CA SER A 245 -56.30 -7.87 32.42
C SER A 245 -56.66 -6.46 31.90
N ASN A 246 -56.86 -6.33 30.57
CA ASN A 246 -57.75 -5.39 29.86
C ASN A 246 -57.39 -3.89 29.70
N SER A 247 -57.14 -3.51 28.43
CA SER A 247 -57.57 -2.25 27.78
C SER A 247 -59.12 -2.15 27.73
N PRO A 248 -59.81 -1.02 27.35
CA PRO A 248 -59.58 -0.32 26.07
C PRO A 248 -60.02 1.18 25.92
N VAL A 249 -59.80 1.73 24.71
CA VAL A 249 -60.61 2.75 23.96
C VAL A 249 -60.76 4.19 24.51
N GLY A 250 -60.63 5.20 23.62
CA GLY A 250 -61.16 6.55 23.83
C GLY A 250 -60.59 7.68 22.95
N SER A 251 -61.18 7.94 21.77
CA SER A 251 -61.03 9.18 20.97
C SER A 251 -62.45 9.70 20.64
N PRO A 252 -62.72 11.00 20.35
CA PRO A 252 -62.30 11.64 19.08
C PRO A 252 -62.19 13.22 19.08
N ALA A 253 -62.01 13.81 17.89
CA ALA A 253 -62.43 15.15 17.39
C ALA A 253 -62.00 16.45 18.16
N SER A 254 -61.45 17.55 17.61
CA SER A 254 -61.35 18.22 16.28
C SER A 254 -62.33 19.39 16.03
N THR A 255 -61.81 20.63 15.88
CA THR A 255 -62.34 21.75 15.03
C THR A 255 -61.46 23.02 15.09
N SER A 256 -61.46 23.81 14.01
CA SER A 256 -61.06 25.25 13.91
C SER A 256 -62.32 26.08 13.50
N PRO A 257 -62.39 27.45 13.42
CA PRO A 257 -61.50 28.32 12.61
C PRO A 257 -61.36 29.85 12.96
N ALA A 258 -60.52 30.55 12.16
CA ALA A 258 -60.69 31.88 11.54
C ALA A 258 -60.83 33.26 12.29
N ILE A 259 -59.84 34.14 11.98
CA ILE A 259 -59.96 35.53 11.45
C ILE A 259 -60.50 36.71 12.32
N THR A 260 -59.63 37.73 12.51
CA THR A 260 -59.87 39.15 12.15
C THR A 260 -58.55 39.95 12.16
N ALA A 261 -58.49 41.16 11.58
CA ALA A 261 -57.26 41.94 11.39
C ALA A 261 -57.50 43.46 11.39
N ASN A 262 -56.44 44.27 11.59
CA ASN A 262 -56.13 45.46 10.74
C ASN A 262 -54.84 46.23 11.11
N ASN A 263 -54.24 46.84 10.08
CA ASN A 263 -53.25 47.94 10.06
C ASN A 263 -51.77 47.68 10.45
N PRO A 264 -50.81 48.48 9.91
CA PRO A 264 -49.51 47.93 9.50
C PRO A 264 -48.27 48.47 10.27
N PRO A 265 -47.15 47.72 10.25
CA PRO A 265 -45.86 48.20 10.77
C PRO A 265 -45.07 49.02 9.72
N PRO A 266 -44.34 50.09 10.13
CA PRO A 266 -43.33 50.74 9.30
C PRO A 266 -42.03 49.92 9.20
N ALA A 267 -41.13 50.31 8.29
CA ALA A 267 -39.92 49.56 7.98
C ALA A 267 -38.94 49.42 9.17
N VAL A 268 -38.37 48.21 9.32
CA VAL A 268 -37.37 47.88 10.34
C VAL A 268 -35.97 48.26 9.84
N PRO A 269 -35.20 49.10 10.57
CA PRO A 269 -33.78 49.29 10.28
C PRO A 269 -32.98 48.03 10.66
N ALA A 270 -31.96 47.70 9.87
CA ALA A 270 -31.15 46.50 10.10
C ALA A 270 -30.46 46.54 11.48
N ASN A 271 -30.89 45.66 12.39
CA ASN A 271 -30.35 45.63 13.75
C ASN A 271 -28.98 44.94 13.75
N VAL A 272 -27.92 45.71 14.01
CA VAL A 272 -26.55 45.20 14.09
C VAL A 272 -26.42 44.33 15.34
N ILE A 273 -26.30 43.02 15.14
CA ILE A 273 -25.90 42.10 16.21
C ILE A 273 -24.53 42.56 16.72
N PRO A 274 -24.35 42.83 18.02
CA PRO A 274 -23.04 43.17 18.56
C PRO A 274 -22.12 41.97 18.32
N ALA A 275 -21.02 42.20 17.59
CA ALA A 275 -20.10 41.12 17.26
C ALA A 275 -19.57 40.50 18.56
N SER A 276 -19.81 39.21 18.75
CA SER A 276 -19.14 38.43 19.78
C SER A 276 -17.64 38.63 19.62
N ALA A 277 -16.92 38.88 20.72
CA ALA A 277 -15.47 38.98 20.67
C ALA A 277 -14.89 37.75 19.92
N PRO A 278 -13.93 37.95 19.01
CA PRO A 278 -13.36 36.83 18.25
C PRO A 278 -12.81 35.79 19.23
N PRO A 279 -12.96 34.49 18.93
CA PRO A 279 -12.57 33.44 19.86
C PRO A 279 -11.07 33.52 20.15
N GLU A 280 -10.69 33.38 21.42
CA GLU A 280 -9.29 33.51 21.89
C GLU A 280 -8.33 32.48 21.25
N GLN A 281 -8.89 31.43 20.66
CA GLN A 281 -8.20 30.31 20.04
C GLN A 281 -9.16 29.62 19.05
N PHE A 282 -8.59 28.93 18.06
CA PHE A 282 -9.27 28.08 17.10
C PHE A 282 -8.78 26.64 17.23
N VAL A 283 -9.55 25.72 16.67
CA VAL A 283 -9.24 24.30 16.57
C VAL A 283 -9.40 23.83 15.12
N MET A 284 -8.71 22.75 14.76
CA MET A 284 -8.64 22.23 13.40
C MET A 284 -9.45 20.94 13.30
N ARG A 285 -10.61 21.03 12.65
CA ARG A 285 -11.50 19.91 12.33
C ARG A 285 -10.90 19.10 11.20
N LEU A 286 -10.67 17.81 11.44
CA LEU A 286 -10.18 16.86 10.45
C LEU A 286 -11.26 15.79 10.23
N PRO A 287 -12.14 15.90 9.20
CA PRO A 287 -12.98 14.79 8.76
C PRO A 287 -12.13 13.63 8.18
N LYS A 288 -12.76 12.47 7.92
CA LYS A 288 -12.03 11.32 7.35
C LYS A 288 -11.41 11.69 6.00
N ARG A 289 -10.15 11.30 5.77
CA ARG A 289 -9.25 11.72 4.66
C ARG A 289 -8.62 13.12 4.81
N ALA A 290 -9.00 13.92 5.81
CA ALA A 290 -8.33 15.18 6.07
C ALA A 290 -6.96 14.97 6.74
N ARG A 291 -6.01 15.83 6.37
CA ARG A 291 -4.64 15.80 6.89
C ARG A 291 -3.94 17.15 6.77
N ILE A 292 -2.81 17.28 7.45
CA ILE A 292 -1.90 18.42 7.36
C ILE A 292 -0.54 17.89 6.89
N ASP A 293 -0.13 18.21 5.67
CA ASP A 293 1.18 17.82 5.10
C ASP A 293 2.23 18.87 5.52
N LEU A 294 3.20 18.53 6.39
CA LEU A 294 4.21 19.48 6.92
C LEU A 294 5.43 19.62 6.00
N GLN A 295 5.94 20.84 5.86
CA GLN A 295 7.13 21.15 5.06
C GLN A 295 8.44 21.06 5.85
N ASN A 296 9.56 20.84 5.15
CA ASN A 296 10.92 20.86 5.71
C ASN A 296 11.16 19.92 6.91
N THR A 297 10.34 18.90 7.11
CA THR A 297 10.32 18.05 8.32
C THR A 297 11.36 16.91 8.31
N GLN A 298 12.27 16.91 7.34
CA GLN A 298 13.48 16.10 7.34
C GLN A 298 14.31 16.44 8.59
N ALA A 299 14.76 15.41 9.32
CA ALA A 299 15.45 15.49 10.61
C ALA A 299 14.70 16.20 11.77
N LEU A 300 13.42 16.59 11.62
CA LEU A 300 12.64 17.24 12.67
C LEU A 300 12.44 16.36 13.92
N VAL A 301 12.54 15.04 13.77
CA VAL A 301 12.68 14.12 14.90
C VAL A 301 13.89 13.23 14.63
N ASP A 302 14.79 13.16 15.61
CA ASP A 302 15.94 12.27 15.63
C ASP A 302 15.85 11.38 16.86
N PHE A 303 15.48 10.11 16.67
CA PHE A 303 15.33 9.15 17.77
C PHE A 303 16.65 8.76 18.45
N ARG A 304 17.80 9.18 17.90
CA ARG A 304 19.12 9.04 18.55
C ARG A 304 19.34 10.08 19.65
N GLN A 305 18.37 10.95 19.91
CA GLN A 305 18.42 12.06 20.88
C GLN A 305 17.14 12.05 21.74
N PRO A 306 17.16 12.72 22.91
CA PRO A 306 15.95 13.02 23.64
C PRO A 306 14.93 13.79 22.79
N PHE A 307 13.64 13.50 22.96
CA PHE A 307 12.57 14.22 22.27
C PHE A 307 11.26 14.18 23.07
N THR A 308 10.35 15.09 22.73
CA THR A 308 8.92 14.98 23.09
C THR A 308 8.09 15.35 21.88
N TYR A 309 6.99 14.64 21.61
CA TYR A 309 5.88 15.15 20.81
C TYR A 309 4.59 15.05 21.60
N GLU A 310 3.80 16.11 21.55
CA GLU A 310 2.55 16.25 22.31
C GLU A 310 1.48 16.98 21.49
N LEU A 311 0.22 16.68 21.76
CA LEU A 311 -0.92 17.28 21.09
C LEU A 311 -2.17 17.29 21.96
N ALA A 312 -3.07 18.23 21.68
CA ALA A 312 -4.45 18.21 22.15
C ALA A 312 -5.36 17.73 21.03
N VAL A 313 -6.14 16.66 21.28
CA VAL A 313 -7.00 16.02 20.29
C VAL A 313 -8.33 15.57 20.90
N LYS A 314 -9.41 15.72 20.14
CA LYS A 314 -10.73 15.14 20.41
C LYS A 314 -11.09 14.21 19.27
N PHE A 315 -11.53 12.99 19.58
CA PHE A 315 -11.81 11.97 18.58
C PHE A 315 -13.28 11.99 18.14
N ASP A 316 -13.53 11.66 16.87
CA ASP A 316 -14.88 11.24 16.45
C ASP A 316 -15.15 9.79 16.88
N ALA A 317 -16.42 9.42 17.05
CA ALA A 317 -16.80 8.04 17.31
C ALA A 317 -16.35 7.10 16.17
N GLY A 318 -15.61 6.04 16.51
CA GLY A 318 -15.00 5.14 15.53
C GLY A 318 -13.85 5.77 14.72
N SER A 319 -13.21 6.83 15.24
CA SER A 319 -11.97 7.36 14.69
C SER A 319 -10.83 6.35 14.86
N THR A 320 -10.18 6.04 13.76
CA THR A 320 -9.20 4.95 13.62
C THR A 320 -8.23 5.37 12.51
N GLY A 321 -6.94 5.04 12.61
CA GLY A 321 -5.93 5.46 11.63
C GLY A 321 -4.67 6.02 12.24
N PHE A 322 -3.81 6.54 11.36
CA PHE A 322 -2.63 7.29 11.75
C PHE A 322 -3.05 8.70 12.16
N LEU A 323 -2.51 9.19 13.28
CA LEU A 323 -2.72 10.55 13.78
C LEU A 323 -1.47 11.40 13.59
N PHE A 324 -0.28 10.79 13.72
CA PHE A 324 1.00 11.41 13.42
C PHE A 324 2.00 10.37 12.86
N GLY A 325 2.62 10.65 11.72
CA GLY A 325 3.59 9.76 11.08
C GLY A 325 4.12 10.27 9.75
N ASN A 326 4.72 9.38 8.96
CA ASN A 326 5.15 9.65 7.58
C ASN A 326 4.69 8.53 6.62
N ARG A 327 5.02 8.66 5.32
CA ARG A 327 4.57 7.72 4.28
C ARG A 327 5.32 6.36 4.25
N ASN A 328 6.34 6.19 5.08
CA ASN A 328 7.16 4.96 5.16
C ASN A 328 6.78 4.10 6.37
N HIS A 329 5.53 4.18 6.85
CA HIS A 329 4.99 3.45 8.01
C HIS A 329 5.72 3.64 9.33
N LEU A 330 6.51 4.72 9.46
CA LEU A 330 6.93 5.18 10.78
C LEU A 330 5.74 5.82 11.48
N ASN A 331 5.35 5.23 12.59
CA ASN A 331 4.18 5.64 13.35
C ASN A 331 4.67 6.31 14.63
N LEU A 332 4.40 7.61 14.75
CA LEU A 332 4.56 8.32 16.01
C LEU A 332 3.28 8.11 16.84
N LEU A 333 2.10 8.25 16.22
CA LEU A 333 0.83 7.97 16.88
C LEU A 333 -0.20 7.31 15.95
N LYS A 334 -0.70 6.12 16.33
CA LYS A 334 -1.75 5.38 15.61
C LYS A 334 -2.90 4.99 16.56
N VAL A 335 -4.13 5.18 16.10
CA VAL A 335 -5.34 4.57 16.68
C VAL A 335 -5.68 3.31 15.87
N PRO A 336 -5.51 2.09 16.40
CA PRO A 336 -5.95 0.89 15.67
C PRO A 336 -7.49 0.78 15.65
N PRO A 337 -8.08 -0.05 14.76
CA PRO A 337 -9.52 -0.36 14.79
C PRO A 337 -10.02 -0.93 16.12
N THR A 338 -9.15 -1.66 16.82
CA THR A 338 -9.41 -2.34 18.08
C THR A 338 -8.13 -2.34 18.92
N GLY A 339 -8.26 -2.26 20.25
CA GLY A 339 -7.12 -2.26 21.17
C GLY A 339 -6.57 -0.86 21.50
N PRO A 340 -5.47 -0.79 22.27
CA PRO A 340 -4.89 0.47 22.73
C PRO A 340 -4.31 1.31 21.59
N MET A 341 -4.29 2.64 21.77
CA MET A 341 -3.51 3.54 20.92
C MET A 341 -2.02 3.23 21.02
N ILE A 342 -1.33 3.27 19.88
CA ILE A 342 0.08 2.89 19.75
C ILE A 342 0.91 4.16 19.60
N GLY A 343 1.73 4.43 20.60
CA GLY A 343 2.75 5.48 20.59
C GLY A 343 4.11 4.89 20.24
N TYR A 344 4.71 5.38 19.16
CA TYR A 344 5.98 4.93 18.58
C TYR A 344 6.01 3.45 18.12
N ARG A 345 6.32 3.20 16.84
CA ARG A 345 6.67 1.86 16.33
C ARG A 345 7.71 1.98 15.22
N TRP A 346 8.88 1.37 15.42
CA TRP A 346 9.92 1.26 14.40
C TRP A 346 10.09 -0.19 13.89
N ASN A 347 10.01 -0.39 12.58
CA ASN A 347 10.34 -1.67 11.93
C ASN A 347 11.75 -1.60 11.29
N LEU A 348 12.80 -2.05 11.99
CA LEU A 348 14.09 -2.40 11.37
C LEU A 348 14.24 -3.92 11.33
N ILE A 349 14.98 -4.43 10.35
CA ILE A 349 15.26 -5.86 10.24
C ILE A 349 16.25 -6.26 11.35
N GLY A 350 15.76 -6.88 12.41
CA GLY A 350 16.58 -7.56 13.43
C GLY A 350 16.37 -7.14 14.89
N LEU A 351 15.63 -6.07 15.16
CA LEU A 351 15.33 -5.60 16.53
C LEU A 351 13.82 -5.56 16.79
N PRO A 352 13.35 -5.81 18.04
CA PRO A 352 11.96 -5.58 18.39
C PRO A 352 11.63 -4.08 18.36
N PRO A 353 10.40 -3.69 18.00
CA PRO A 353 9.96 -2.31 18.18
C PRO A 353 9.89 -1.99 19.67
N VAL A 354 10.58 -0.93 20.11
CA VAL A 354 10.12 -0.20 21.29
C VAL A 354 8.76 0.41 20.92
N THR A 355 7.80 0.35 21.83
CA THR A 355 6.43 0.86 21.66
C THR A 355 5.84 1.09 23.04
N CYS A 356 5.11 2.18 23.21
CA CYS A 356 4.27 2.41 24.39
C CYS A 356 2.79 2.40 24.01
N LEU A 357 1.95 1.88 24.90
CA LEU A 357 0.51 1.73 24.72
C LEU A 357 -0.25 2.79 25.52
N MET A 358 -1.30 3.34 24.91
CA MET A 358 -2.24 4.27 25.55
C MET A 358 -3.65 3.69 25.50
N PRO A 359 -4.52 3.94 26.49
CA PRO A 359 -5.91 3.51 26.43
C PRO A 359 -6.61 4.01 25.14
N PRO A 360 -7.56 3.24 24.58
CA PRO A 360 -8.34 3.68 23.43
C PRO A 360 -9.15 4.94 23.78
N PRO A 361 -9.40 5.85 22.82
CA PRO A 361 -10.12 7.09 23.08
C PRO A 361 -11.61 6.80 23.36
N THR A 362 -12.09 7.26 24.51
CA THR A 362 -13.49 7.13 24.94
C THR A 362 -14.27 8.41 24.72
N GLY A 363 -15.52 8.31 24.26
CA GLY A 363 -16.43 9.45 24.16
C GLY A 363 -15.98 10.54 23.18
N SER A 364 -16.36 11.78 23.50
CA SER A 364 -16.10 12.98 22.68
C SER A 364 -15.46 14.11 23.49
N GLU A 365 -14.63 13.75 24.47
CA GLU A 365 -13.86 14.68 25.31
C GLU A 365 -12.52 15.08 24.64
N TRP A 366 -11.80 16.02 25.25
CA TRP A 366 -10.43 16.34 24.84
C TRP A 366 -9.42 15.46 25.55
N PHE A 367 -8.43 15.01 24.80
CA PHE A 367 -7.25 14.32 25.30
C PHE A 367 -6.01 15.17 25.05
N HIS A 368 -5.20 15.42 26.07
CA HIS A 368 -3.77 15.67 25.87
C HIS A 368 -3.07 14.32 25.72
N LEU A 369 -2.27 14.17 24.67
CA LEU A 369 -1.47 12.97 24.42
C LEU A 369 -0.02 13.40 24.25
N ALA A 370 0.91 12.71 24.91
CA ALA A 370 2.34 12.92 24.72
C ALA A 370 3.14 11.64 24.74
N ILE A 371 4.21 11.63 23.94
CA ILE A 371 5.28 10.63 23.97
C ILE A 371 6.60 11.37 24.18
N SER A 372 7.41 10.90 25.12
CA SER A 372 8.67 11.52 25.55
C SER A 372 9.77 10.46 25.62
N HIS A 373 11.00 10.84 25.25
CA HIS A 373 12.16 9.96 25.17
C HIS A 373 13.38 10.63 25.80
N ASP A 374 14.08 9.94 26.71
CA ASP A 374 15.17 10.47 27.54
C ASP A 374 16.57 9.91 27.25
N ASP A 375 16.79 9.37 26.04
CA ASP A 375 17.98 8.60 25.60
C ASP A 375 18.06 7.15 26.14
N LYS A 376 17.16 6.75 27.06
CA LYS A 376 17.12 5.39 27.64
C LYS A 376 15.74 4.73 27.56
N ARG A 377 14.69 5.53 27.72
CA ARG A 377 13.31 5.08 27.93
C ARG A 377 12.36 5.93 27.11
N LEU A 378 11.31 5.26 26.64
CA LEU A 378 10.14 5.88 26.05
C LEU A 378 9.01 5.91 27.08
N TYR A 379 8.33 7.04 27.20
CA TYR A 379 7.23 7.26 28.15
C TYR A 379 5.98 7.73 27.40
N ALA A 380 4.80 7.19 27.74
CA ALA A 380 3.53 7.61 27.16
C ALA A 380 2.58 8.21 28.19
N PHE A 381 1.88 9.27 27.79
CA PHE A 381 1.01 10.05 28.67
C PHE A 381 -0.35 10.31 28.04
N VAL A 382 -1.40 10.22 28.86
CA VAL A 382 -2.77 10.63 28.53
C VAL A 382 -3.26 11.58 29.62
N ASN A 383 -3.71 12.77 29.22
CA ASN A 383 -4.14 13.85 30.10
C ASN A 383 -3.10 14.21 31.18
N GLY A 384 -1.81 14.07 30.84
CA GLY A 384 -0.66 14.33 31.73
C GLY A 384 -0.25 13.15 32.63
N ARG A 385 -1.10 12.13 32.78
CA ARG A 385 -0.79 10.90 33.52
C ARG A 385 0.07 9.97 32.69
N LYS A 386 1.15 9.40 33.26
CA LYS A 386 1.90 8.33 32.61
C LYS A 386 1.06 7.06 32.58
N VAL A 387 0.85 6.52 31.38
CA VAL A 387 0.07 5.29 31.16
C VAL A 387 0.95 4.07 30.85
N ASP A 388 2.15 4.30 30.30
CA ASP A 388 3.10 3.23 29.95
C ASP A 388 4.54 3.76 29.87
N GLU A 389 5.53 2.87 30.05
CA GLU A 389 6.94 3.14 29.82
C GLU A 389 7.69 1.90 29.28
N ALA A 390 8.60 2.11 28.33
CA ALA A 390 9.35 1.05 27.69
C ALA A 390 10.87 1.34 27.73
N ASP A 391 11.64 0.38 28.23
CA ASP A 391 13.11 0.36 28.11
C ASP A 391 13.54 0.03 26.68
N GLY A 392 14.63 0.62 26.20
CA GLY A 392 15.21 0.32 24.89
C GLY A 392 16.74 0.42 24.85
N GLU A 393 17.39 -0.53 24.19
CA GLU A 393 18.80 -0.35 23.79
C GLU A 393 18.88 0.59 22.58
N PHE A 394 18.76 1.89 22.82
CA PHE A 394 18.88 2.95 21.80
C PHE A 394 20.34 3.10 21.32
N LYS A 395 20.82 2.12 20.56
CA LYS A 395 22.22 2.06 20.11
C LYS A 395 22.56 3.22 19.19
N LYS A 396 23.46 4.09 19.67
CA LYS A 396 23.93 5.31 19.03
C LYS A 396 24.57 5.02 17.67
N GLY A 397 23.78 5.17 16.61
CA GLY A 397 24.17 4.92 15.21
C GLY A 397 23.30 3.89 14.48
N GLU A 398 22.51 3.08 15.20
CA GLU A 398 21.61 2.08 14.59
C GLU A 398 20.23 2.64 14.22
N MET A 399 19.81 3.75 14.87
CA MET A 399 18.58 4.47 14.49
C MET A 399 18.82 5.50 13.37
N PRO A 400 17.97 5.56 12.34
CA PRO A 400 18.14 6.50 11.23
C PRO A 400 17.49 7.87 11.49
N VAL A 401 18.20 8.92 11.10
CA VAL A 401 17.63 10.27 10.96
C VAL A 401 16.51 10.24 9.90
N HIS A 402 15.38 10.90 10.17
CA HIS A 402 14.28 10.92 9.22
C HIS A 402 14.61 11.82 8.03
N ASN A 403 14.28 11.36 6.82
CA ASN A 403 14.51 12.12 5.60
C ASN A 403 13.27 12.10 4.68
N VAL A 404 12.07 12.05 5.29
CA VAL A 404 10.78 12.02 4.60
C VAL A 404 9.78 12.94 5.32
N PRO A 405 8.84 13.59 4.60
CA PRO A 405 7.87 14.50 5.22
C PRO A 405 6.93 13.83 6.22
N LEU A 406 6.69 14.53 7.32
CA LEU A 406 5.68 14.20 8.33
C LEU A 406 4.30 14.78 7.94
N TYR A 407 3.23 14.12 8.40
CA TYR A 407 1.86 14.62 8.32
C TYR A 407 1.08 14.34 9.61
N PHE A 408 0.03 15.14 9.84
CA PHE A 408 -0.99 14.88 10.88
C PHE A 408 -2.31 14.46 10.25
N GLY A 409 -3.05 13.59 10.91
CA GLY A 409 -4.30 13.04 10.42
C GLY A 409 -4.13 11.94 9.35
N SER A 410 -5.12 11.80 8.48
CA SER A 410 -5.25 10.64 7.57
C SER A 410 -4.03 10.43 6.66
N HIS A 411 -3.44 9.23 6.71
CA HIS A 411 -2.35 8.83 5.82
C HIS A 411 -2.81 8.90 4.35
N PRO A 412 -2.03 9.54 3.44
CA PRO A 412 -2.46 9.73 2.05
C PRO A 412 -2.82 8.44 1.30
N ASP A 413 -2.10 7.35 1.55
CA ASP A 413 -2.13 6.13 0.75
C ASP A 413 -2.77 4.94 1.50
N HIS A 414 -3.25 5.11 2.74
CA HIS A 414 -3.69 4.01 3.63
C HIS A 414 -5.00 4.27 4.38
N SER A 415 -5.69 3.17 4.70
CA SER A 415 -6.80 3.06 5.66
C SER A 415 -6.34 2.23 6.86
N PRO A 416 -6.86 2.40 8.09
CA PRO A 416 -7.92 3.33 8.51
C PRO A 416 -7.52 4.82 8.51
N LEU A 417 -8.54 5.69 8.54
CA LEU A 417 -8.46 7.13 8.27
C LEU A 417 -8.94 7.93 9.50
N PHE A 418 -8.02 8.61 10.18
CA PHE A 418 -8.34 9.41 11.38
C PHE A 418 -9.37 10.50 11.07
N SER A 419 -10.29 10.73 12.02
CA SER A 419 -11.08 11.94 12.08
C SER A 419 -11.33 12.45 13.51
N GLY A 420 -11.52 13.75 13.65
CA GLY A 420 -11.68 14.42 14.95
C GLY A 420 -11.36 15.90 14.90
N VAL A 421 -10.87 16.44 16.00
CA VAL A 421 -10.51 17.86 16.17
C VAL A 421 -9.14 17.96 16.83
N LEU A 422 -8.24 18.77 16.29
CA LEU A 422 -6.93 19.09 16.86
C LEU A 422 -6.95 20.49 17.49
N GLY A 423 -6.49 20.61 18.74
CA GLY A 423 -6.46 21.87 19.49
C GLY A 423 -5.06 22.48 19.67
N GLY A 424 -4.03 21.80 19.16
CA GLY A 424 -2.63 22.25 19.17
C GLY A 424 -1.66 21.07 19.15
N ILE A 425 -0.42 21.32 18.71
CA ILE A 425 0.66 20.32 18.64
C ILE A 425 2.00 20.99 18.96
N ARG A 426 2.89 20.29 19.68
CA ARG A 426 4.29 20.67 19.89
C ARG A 426 5.24 19.48 19.71
N ILE A 427 6.43 19.73 19.16
CA ILE A 427 7.58 18.81 19.12
C ILE A 427 8.77 19.50 19.78
N SER A 428 9.64 18.76 20.46
CA SER A 428 10.78 19.33 21.20
C SER A 428 11.98 18.40 21.27
N SER A 429 13.18 18.97 21.41
CA SER A 429 14.50 18.29 21.44
C SER A 429 14.90 17.74 22.82
N VAL A 430 13.95 17.60 23.74
CA VAL A 430 14.17 17.18 25.13
C VAL A 430 13.05 16.25 25.60
N ALA A 431 13.35 15.40 26.57
CA ALA A 431 12.33 14.72 27.38
C ALA A 431 11.67 15.74 28.32
N ARG A 432 10.48 16.25 27.96
CA ARG A 432 9.72 17.16 28.83
C ARG A 432 9.09 16.43 30.01
N TYR A 433 8.77 15.14 29.82
CA TYR A 433 7.92 14.36 30.71
C TYR A 433 8.52 12.96 30.93
N VAL A 434 8.76 12.57 32.18
CA VAL A 434 9.18 11.21 32.59
C VAL A 434 8.31 10.65 33.73
N SER A 435 7.44 11.49 34.28
CA SER A 435 6.49 11.24 35.36
C SER A 435 5.22 12.05 35.09
N ASP A 436 4.15 11.76 35.82
CA ASP A 436 2.88 12.51 35.74
C ASP A 436 3.10 14.02 35.88
N PHE A 437 2.36 14.78 35.09
CA PHE A 437 2.38 16.24 35.03
C PHE A 437 0.98 16.78 34.75
N ALA A 438 0.78 18.09 34.89
CA ALA A 438 -0.44 18.75 34.46
C ALA A 438 -0.25 19.40 33.08
N PRO A 439 -1.02 19.03 32.04
CA PRO A 439 -0.76 19.41 30.65
C PRO A 439 -1.17 20.86 30.33
N PRO A 440 -0.42 21.56 29.45
CA PRO A 440 -0.67 22.97 29.13
C PRO A 440 -1.77 23.14 28.05
N THR A 441 -2.83 23.87 28.40
CA THR A 441 -4.01 24.10 27.52
C THR A 441 -3.70 24.87 26.24
N LYS A 442 -2.57 25.58 26.22
CA LYS A 442 -1.99 26.23 25.04
C LYS A 442 -0.51 25.90 24.96
N PHE A 443 -0.07 25.33 23.82
CA PHE A 443 1.35 25.13 23.56
C PHE A 443 2.03 26.46 23.19
N THR A 444 3.23 26.66 23.71
CA THR A 444 4.09 27.81 23.43
C THR A 444 5.48 27.32 23.05
N LYS A 445 6.26 28.20 22.40
CA LYS A 445 7.66 27.94 22.10
C LYS A 445 8.58 28.40 23.22
N ASP A 446 9.64 27.62 23.39
CA ASP A 446 10.79 27.86 24.25
C ASP A 446 12.07 27.46 23.47
N ALA A 447 13.22 27.43 24.13
CA ALA A 447 14.51 27.11 23.49
C ALA A 447 14.59 25.67 22.93
N ASP A 448 13.80 24.74 23.46
CA ASP A 448 13.80 23.32 23.08
C ASP A 448 12.68 22.97 22.09
N THR A 449 11.89 23.95 21.64
CA THR A 449 10.73 23.72 20.78
C THR A 449 11.12 23.63 19.31
N LEU A 450 10.99 22.43 18.72
CA LEU A 450 11.31 22.15 17.32
C LEU A 450 10.14 22.42 16.36
N LEU A 451 8.89 22.26 16.84
CA LEU A 451 7.66 22.58 16.11
C LEU A 451 6.63 23.07 17.13
N VAL A 452 5.88 24.13 16.82
CA VAL A 452 4.60 24.41 17.50
C VAL A 452 3.68 25.18 16.55
N LEU A 453 2.46 24.68 16.39
CA LEU A 453 1.53 25.17 15.36
C LEU A 453 0.67 26.36 15.85
N ASP A 454 0.41 27.34 14.99
CA ASP A 454 -0.43 28.49 15.32
C ASP A 454 -1.93 28.13 15.32
N MET A 455 -2.47 27.94 16.53
CA MET A 455 -3.90 27.74 16.76
C MET A 455 -4.67 29.03 17.07
N ALA A 456 -4.02 30.20 17.01
CA ALA A 456 -4.61 31.50 17.33
C ALA A 456 -4.91 32.35 16.08
N ASN A 457 -4.05 32.26 15.04
CA ASN A 457 -4.18 33.03 13.80
C ASN A 457 -4.46 32.13 12.58
N PRO A 458 -5.65 31.52 12.49
CA PRO A 458 -5.98 30.53 11.45
C PRO A 458 -5.85 31.10 10.04
N GLN A 459 -5.20 30.35 9.14
CA GLN A 459 -5.06 30.71 7.72
C GLN A 459 -5.78 29.69 6.81
N PRO A 460 -6.49 30.14 5.76
CA PRO A 460 -7.11 29.21 4.80
C PRO A 460 -6.06 28.34 4.10
N GLY A 461 -6.17 27.01 4.26
CA GLY A 461 -5.28 26.04 3.61
C GLY A 461 -3.86 25.93 4.18
N VAL A 462 -3.49 26.75 5.16
CA VAL A 462 -2.14 26.82 5.74
C VAL A 462 -2.19 26.72 7.26
N MET A 463 -1.25 25.97 7.84
CA MET A 463 -1.05 25.75 9.27
C MET A 463 0.36 26.23 9.65
N THR A 464 0.46 27.43 10.21
CA THR A 464 1.74 28.13 10.45
C THR A 464 2.56 27.46 11.57
N ASP A 465 3.88 27.37 11.38
CA ASP A 465 4.85 26.97 12.42
C ASP A 465 5.40 28.20 13.16
N LEU A 466 5.10 28.32 14.45
CA LEU A 466 5.58 29.40 15.31
C LEU A 466 6.99 29.16 15.86
N SER A 467 7.57 27.96 15.75
CA SER A 467 8.95 27.70 16.21
C SER A 467 9.94 28.67 15.55
N GLY A 468 9.74 28.93 14.25
CA GLY A 468 10.63 29.72 13.40
C GLY A 468 11.57 28.88 12.53
N GLN A 469 11.40 27.55 12.52
CA GLN A 469 12.19 26.63 11.67
C GLN A 469 11.57 26.42 10.28
N GLY A 470 10.33 26.85 10.05
CA GLY A 470 9.70 26.87 8.73
C GLY A 470 9.04 25.55 8.37
N HIS A 471 8.39 24.92 9.34
CA HIS A 471 7.70 23.64 9.19
C HIS A 471 6.22 23.76 8.82
N ASP A 472 5.85 24.84 8.11
CA ASP A 472 4.46 25.18 7.80
C ASP A 472 3.72 24.04 7.08
N GLY A 473 2.54 23.71 7.59
CA GLY A 473 1.69 22.65 7.05
C GLY A 473 0.73 23.15 5.97
N SER A 474 0.54 22.37 4.90
CA SER A 474 -0.59 22.58 3.99
C SER A 474 -1.78 21.72 4.43
N ILE A 475 -2.92 22.36 4.67
CA ILE A 475 -4.15 21.71 5.14
C ILE A 475 -4.87 21.10 3.93
N LYS A 476 -5.25 19.82 4.03
CA LYS A 476 -6.04 19.09 3.03
C LYS A 476 -7.35 18.64 3.67
N LEU A 477 -8.48 19.13 3.17
CA LEU A 477 -9.83 18.79 3.64
C LEU A 477 -10.10 19.05 5.14
N GLY A 478 -9.25 19.84 5.80
CA GLY A 478 -9.42 20.27 7.19
C GLY A 478 -9.98 21.69 7.29
N GLU A 479 -10.75 21.96 8.34
CA GLU A 479 -11.51 23.20 8.52
C GLU A 479 -11.21 23.84 9.88
N TRP A 480 -11.24 25.17 9.96
CA TRP A 480 -10.99 25.90 11.21
C TRP A 480 -12.31 26.17 11.96
N GLU A 481 -12.41 25.72 13.20
CA GLU A 481 -13.56 25.92 14.09
C GLU A 481 -13.16 26.80 15.30
N PRO A 482 -14.05 27.66 15.83
CA PRO A 482 -13.83 28.33 17.12
C PRO A 482 -13.72 27.34 18.28
N GLY A 483 -12.70 27.44 19.14
CA GLY A 483 -12.60 26.59 20.32
C GLY A 483 -11.23 26.55 20.99
N LYS A 484 -11.15 25.86 22.13
CA LYS A 484 -9.88 25.52 22.82
C LYS A 484 -9.96 24.14 23.48
N PRO A 485 -8.81 23.48 23.73
CA PRO A 485 -8.75 22.28 24.55
C PRO A 485 -9.30 22.52 25.96
N ASP A 486 -10.10 21.57 26.46
CA ASP A 486 -10.46 21.50 27.87
C ASP A 486 -10.51 20.04 28.34
N TYR A 487 -9.51 19.70 29.15
CA TYR A 487 -9.35 18.43 29.86
C TYR A 487 -9.24 18.67 31.38
N SER A 488 -9.71 19.83 31.87
CA SER A 488 -9.61 20.23 33.29
C SER A 488 -10.19 19.19 34.24
N THR A 489 -11.32 18.57 33.89
CA THR A 489 -11.94 17.45 34.63
C THR A 489 -11.01 16.24 34.73
N ALA A 490 -10.31 15.88 33.65
CA ALA A 490 -9.39 14.76 33.62
C ALA A 490 -8.09 15.04 34.41
N VAL A 491 -7.64 16.30 34.43
CA VAL A 491 -6.49 16.74 35.22
C VAL A 491 -6.83 16.81 36.71
N ALA A 492 -8.04 17.26 37.07
CA ALA A 492 -8.52 17.28 38.45
C ALA A 492 -8.56 15.86 39.08
N LEU A 493 -8.85 14.83 38.27
CA LEU A 493 -8.79 13.42 38.68
C LEU A 493 -7.37 12.91 39.01
N LEU A 494 -6.31 13.65 38.68
CA LEU A 494 -4.93 13.32 39.05
C LEU A 494 -4.53 13.86 40.43
N GLY A 495 -5.33 14.76 41.03
CA GLY A 495 -5.01 15.41 42.31
C GLY A 495 -3.81 16.36 42.27
N LEU A 496 -3.24 16.61 41.08
CA LEU A 496 -2.15 17.56 40.85
C LEU A 496 -2.70 19.00 40.77
N PRO A 497 -1.94 20.02 41.20
CA PRO A 497 -2.34 21.41 41.01
C PRO A 497 -2.45 21.74 39.52
N LEU A 498 -3.46 22.54 39.16
CA LEU A 498 -3.61 23.04 37.78
C LEU A 498 -2.38 23.86 37.37
N PRO A 499 -1.90 23.74 36.11
CA PRO A 499 -0.63 24.31 35.70
C PRO A 499 -0.78 25.79 35.34
N THR A 500 -0.79 26.65 36.36
CA THR A 500 -0.26 28.02 36.20
C THR A 500 1.23 27.87 35.95
N GLY A 501 1.62 27.83 34.68
CA GLY A 501 2.78 27.06 34.22
C GLY A 501 4.14 27.47 34.78
N GLU A 502 4.63 26.66 35.72
CA GLU A 502 6.04 26.31 35.97
C GLU A 502 6.07 25.02 36.83
N ALA A 503 7.23 24.35 37.00
CA ALA A 503 7.30 22.96 37.47
C ALA A 503 7.72 22.78 38.95
N VAL A 504 7.40 21.62 39.59
CA VAL A 504 8.26 20.88 40.56
C VAL A 504 7.62 19.57 41.12
N VAL A 505 8.48 18.57 41.32
CA VAL A 505 8.52 17.30 42.12
C VAL A 505 7.31 16.83 43.00
N ALA A 506 7.17 15.50 43.13
CA ALA A 506 6.02 14.74 43.67
C ALA A 506 6.06 14.29 45.15
N THR A 507 4.92 13.81 45.68
CA THR A 507 4.78 12.76 46.74
C THR A 507 3.35 12.18 46.79
N THR A 508 3.12 11.09 47.54
CA THR A 508 1.88 10.25 47.55
C THR A 508 1.34 10.02 48.99
N PRO A 509 0.22 9.29 49.22
CA PRO A 509 -1.08 9.20 48.54
C PRO A 509 -2.29 9.31 49.52
N ASN A 510 -3.55 9.33 49.03
CA ASN A 510 -4.64 8.50 49.60
C ASN A 510 -5.93 8.44 48.74
N SER A 511 -6.81 7.48 49.06
CA SER A 511 -8.12 7.18 48.46
C SER A 511 -9.11 6.82 49.62
N PRO A 512 -10.39 6.41 49.43
CA PRO A 512 -11.23 6.32 48.22
C PRO A 512 -12.68 6.90 48.39
N SER A 513 -13.51 6.85 47.33
CA SER A 513 -14.89 6.27 47.38
C SER A 513 -15.67 6.41 46.05
N ASN A 514 -16.47 5.38 45.75
CA ASN A 514 -17.53 5.28 44.72
C ASN A 514 -18.87 5.02 45.50
N PRO A 515 -20.12 4.92 44.94
CA PRO A 515 -20.49 4.64 43.55
C PRO A 515 -21.72 5.38 42.94
N THR A 516 -22.07 4.93 41.72
CA THR A 516 -23.27 5.06 40.84
C THR A 516 -24.63 4.70 41.51
N PRO A 517 -25.85 4.65 40.86
CA PRO A 517 -26.19 4.47 39.41
C PRO A 517 -27.48 5.13 38.79
N PHE A 518 -27.75 4.81 37.51
CA PHE A 518 -29.01 4.88 36.71
C PHE A 518 -29.48 6.26 36.14
N GLY A 519 -30.21 6.32 35.00
CA GLY A 519 -30.85 5.23 34.21
C GLY A 519 -31.13 5.53 32.72
N GLU A 520 -32.05 4.76 32.13
CA GLU A 520 -32.35 4.58 30.68
C GLU A 520 -33.16 5.75 30.05
N SER A 521 -33.54 5.85 28.75
CA SER A 521 -33.86 4.91 27.65
C SER A 521 -33.99 5.74 26.32
N PRO A 522 -34.49 5.27 25.14
CA PRO A 522 -34.82 3.92 24.65
C PRO A 522 -34.20 3.59 23.26
N ALA A 523 -34.59 2.44 22.66
CA ALA A 523 -34.06 1.93 21.38
C ALA A 523 -34.95 2.18 20.15
N PHE A 524 -34.39 1.98 18.95
CA PHE A 524 -35.12 1.74 17.70
C PHE A 524 -34.70 0.41 17.05
N GLY A 525 -35.69 -0.32 16.53
CA GLY A 525 -35.57 -1.69 16.02
C GLY A 525 -35.30 -1.81 14.50
N PRO A 526 -35.20 -3.05 13.98
CA PRO A 526 -34.08 -3.39 13.10
C PRO A 526 -34.44 -3.77 11.66
N GLN A 527 -33.43 -3.80 10.80
CA GLN A 527 -33.45 -4.52 9.52
C GLN A 527 -32.11 -5.26 9.33
N PRO A 528 -32.10 -6.55 8.96
CA PRO A 528 -30.89 -7.38 9.01
C PRO A 528 -29.98 -7.17 7.80
N ALA A 529 -28.70 -6.92 8.05
CA ALA A 529 -27.63 -7.13 7.09
C ALA A 529 -27.02 -8.53 7.27
N ILE A 530 -26.54 -9.13 6.18
CA ILE A 530 -25.75 -10.36 6.25
C ILE A 530 -24.32 -9.94 6.62
N GLU A 531 -23.76 -10.52 7.68
CA GLU A 531 -22.39 -10.19 8.10
C GLU A 531 -21.36 -10.93 7.23
N PRO A 532 -20.30 -10.26 6.74
CA PRO A 532 -19.19 -10.91 6.07
C PRO A 532 -18.39 -11.75 7.08
N THR A 533 -17.73 -12.82 6.61
CA THR A 533 -16.86 -13.64 7.47
C THR A 533 -15.79 -12.77 8.13
N GLN A 534 -15.97 -12.51 9.42
CA GLN A 534 -15.14 -11.58 10.18
C GLN A 534 -13.79 -12.25 10.48
N LEU A 535 -12.79 -11.98 9.63
CA LEU A 535 -11.37 -12.24 9.92
C LEU A 535 -11.07 -11.74 11.33
N LEU A 536 -10.40 -12.55 12.14
CA LEU A 536 -10.18 -12.20 13.54
C LEU A 536 -9.13 -11.09 13.67
N ALA A 537 -9.27 -10.22 14.66
CA ALA A 537 -8.14 -9.40 15.06
C ALA A 537 -6.97 -10.31 15.48
N VAL A 538 -5.73 -9.94 15.12
CA VAL A 538 -4.55 -10.56 15.73
C VAL A 538 -4.64 -10.30 17.26
N PRO A 539 -4.46 -11.32 18.11
CA PRO A 539 -4.50 -11.15 19.57
C PRO A 539 -3.52 -10.08 20.06
N ASP A 540 -3.81 -9.49 21.22
CA ASP A 540 -2.92 -8.49 21.82
C ASP A 540 -1.53 -9.07 22.14
N GLU A 541 -0.51 -8.20 22.18
CA GLU A 541 0.87 -8.67 22.34
C GLU A 541 1.14 -9.26 23.74
N ALA A 542 0.28 -9.06 24.75
CA ALA A 542 0.43 -9.74 26.04
C ALA A 542 0.01 -11.22 25.94
N LEU A 543 -1.10 -11.51 25.25
CA LEU A 543 -1.46 -12.89 24.88
C LEU A 543 -0.42 -13.50 23.92
N LEU A 544 0.05 -12.75 22.91
CA LEU A 544 1.11 -13.24 22.02
C LEU A 544 2.42 -13.52 22.78
N MET A 545 2.86 -12.68 23.72
CA MET A 545 4.05 -12.94 24.52
C MET A 545 3.90 -14.20 25.38
N LYS A 546 2.74 -14.39 26.03
CA LYS A 546 2.43 -15.62 26.77
C LYS A 546 2.50 -16.85 25.86
N ALA A 547 1.94 -16.76 24.64
CA ALA A 547 2.01 -17.81 23.64
C ALA A 547 3.45 -18.04 23.10
N ARG A 548 4.26 -16.98 22.92
CA ARG A 548 5.68 -17.08 22.55
C ARG A 548 6.47 -17.88 23.57
N VAL A 549 6.24 -17.68 24.87
CA VAL A 549 6.87 -18.49 25.93
C VAL A 549 6.41 -19.94 25.83
N ALA A 550 5.10 -20.22 25.83
CA ALA A 550 4.58 -21.59 25.78
C ALA A 550 5.05 -22.38 24.53
N VAL A 551 5.05 -21.75 23.35
CA VAL A 551 5.54 -22.35 22.11
C VAL A 551 7.07 -22.54 22.13
N PHE A 552 7.81 -21.67 22.81
CA PHE A 552 9.25 -21.82 23.01
C PHE A 552 9.59 -22.95 23.99
N ASP A 553 8.81 -23.16 25.04
CA ASP A 553 9.02 -24.27 25.99
C ASP A 553 8.79 -25.63 25.31
N VAL A 554 7.80 -25.73 24.41
CA VAL A 554 7.51 -26.97 23.66
C VAL A 554 8.51 -27.20 22.51
N PHE A 555 8.78 -26.19 21.68
CA PHE A 555 9.55 -26.37 20.43
C PHE A 555 10.95 -25.75 20.43
N GLY A 556 11.28 -24.85 21.36
CA GLY A 556 12.51 -24.05 21.33
C GLY A 556 13.79 -24.89 21.38
N ALA A 557 13.77 -26.03 22.08
CA ALA A 557 14.87 -26.99 22.06
C ALA A 557 15.04 -27.65 20.69
N ALA A 558 13.95 -28.16 20.09
CA ALA A 558 13.97 -28.79 18.77
C ALA A 558 14.35 -27.80 17.66
N ALA A 559 13.81 -26.58 17.70
CA ALA A 559 14.11 -25.49 16.76
C ALA A 559 15.59 -25.05 16.82
N LYS A 560 16.20 -25.03 18.02
CA LYS A 560 17.65 -24.77 18.19
C LYS A 560 18.53 -25.92 17.68
N GLN A 561 18.09 -27.17 17.85
CA GLN A 561 18.81 -28.36 17.37
C GLN A 561 18.67 -28.57 15.86
N ALA A 562 17.60 -28.05 15.25
CA ALA A 562 17.33 -28.08 13.82
C ALA A 562 18.27 -27.15 13.02
N THR A 563 19.56 -27.51 12.93
CA THR A 563 20.56 -26.74 12.18
C THR A 563 20.44 -26.97 10.67
N LYS A 564 20.09 -28.19 10.24
CA LYS A 564 19.92 -28.58 8.82
C LYS A 564 18.52 -28.22 8.28
N PRO A 565 18.37 -27.93 6.97
CA PRO A 565 17.08 -27.56 6.36
C PRO A 565 15.97 -28.57 6.61
N GLU A 566 16.25 -29.87 6.47
CA GLU A 566 15.25 -30.94 6.57
C GLU A 566 14.70 -31.07 7.99
N LEU A 567 15.55 -30.81 8.99
CA LEU A 567 15.14 -30.77 10.40
C LEU A 567 14.30 -29.53 10.71
N LYS A 568 14.61 -28.37 10.11
CA LYS A 568 13.79 -27.15 10.26
C LYS A 568 12.42 -27.31 9.63
N VAL A 569 12.34 -27.90 8.44
CA VAL A 569 11.07 -28.24 7.77
C VAL A 569 10.25 -29.16 8.66
N LYS A 570 10.84 -30.22 9.24
CA LYS A 570 10.12 -31.11 10.16
C LYS A 570 9.56 -30.37 11.37
N VAL A 571 10.39 -29.63 12.11
CA VAL A 571 9.93 -28.89 13.31
C VAL A 571 8.86 -27.86 12.95
N ALA A 572 8.96 -27.21 11.78
CA ALA A 572 7.92 -26.30 11.29
C ALA A 572 6.62 -27.03 10.89
N GLN A 573 6.69 -28.23 10.30
CA GLN A 573 5.52 -29.05 10.01
C GLN A 573 4.82 -29.50 11.30
N ASP A 574 5.58 -29.87 12.34
CA ASP A 574 5.04 -30.18 13.67
C ASP A 574 4.35 -28.95 14.30
N MET A 575 4.91 -27.74 14.14
CA MET A 575 4.27 -26.48 14.54
C MET A 575 3.00 -26.15 13.74
N LEU A 576 3.01 -26.28 12.41
CA LEU A 576 1.84 -26.02 11.55
C LEU A 576 0.70 -27.00 11.85
N LYS A 577 1.04 -28.27 12.12
CA LYS A 577 0.06 -29.25 12.58
C LYS A 577 -0.58 -28.79 13.88
N LEU A 578 0.23 -28.47 14.90
CA LEU A 578 -0.31 -28.01 16.19
C LEU A 578 -1.14 -26.73 16.04
N ALA A 579 -0.75 -25.78 15.16
CA ALA A 579 -1.55 -24.59 14.87
C ALA A 579 -2.96 -24.96 14.37
N SER A 580 -3.06 -25.91 13.43
CA SER A 580 -4.35 -26.39 12.92
C SER A 580 -5.22 -27.14 13.94
N GLU A 581 -4.60 -27.66 15.01
CA GLU A 581 -5.26 -28.29 16.16
C GLU A 581 -5.59 -27.26 17.26
N THR A 582 -4.91 -26.11 17.30
CA THR A 582 -5.05 -25.07 18.36
C THR A 582 -6.02 -23.97 17.94
N LYS A 583 -7.32 -24.21 18.10
CA LYS A 583 -8.39 -23.27 17.65
C LYS A 583 -8.94 -22.37 18.76
N ASP A 584 -8.80 -22.80 20.01
CA ASP A 584 -9.36 -22.11 21.18
C ASP A 584 -8.37 -21.10 21.80
N ASP A 585 -7.08 -21.17 21.43
CA ASP A 585 -6.04 -20.18 21.76
C ASP A 585 -5.50 -19.55 20.47
N LEU A 586 -6.12 -18.43 20.09
CA LEU A 586 -5.76 -17.64 18.91
C LEU A 586 -4.32 -17.12 18.94
N ALA A 587 -3.75 -16.92 20.14
CA ALA A 587 -2.41 -16.39 20.29
C ALA A 587 -1.37 -17.49 20.07
N ALA A 588 -1.62 -18.69 20.59
CA ALA A 588 -0.84 -19.87 20.26
C ALA A 588 -0.95 -20.22 18.76
N GLU A 589 -2.15 -20.17 18.16
CA GLU A 589 -2.37 -20.35 16.72
C GLU A 589 -1.48 -19.40 15.89
N TYR A 590 -1.55 -18.09 16.16
CA TYR A 590 -0.77 -17.07 15.45
C TYR A 590 0.74 -17.25 15.63
N VAL A 591 1.21 -17.53 16.85
CA VAL A 591 2.63 -17.70 17.17
C VAL A 591 3.20 -18.98 16.56
N LEU A 592 2.44 -20.08 16.51
CA LEU A 592 2.87 -21.31 15.86
C LEU A 592 3.04 -21.11 14.34
N LEU A 593 2.10 -20.42 13.69
CA LEU A 593 2.19 -20.09 12.27
C LEU A 593 3.39 -19.18 11.97
N ASP A 594 3.61 -18.13 12.75
CA ASP A 594 4.73 -17.19 12.57
C ASP A 594 6.10 -17.87 12.83
N ASN A 595 6.22 -18.72 13.85
CA ASN A 595 7.44 -19.45 14.14
C ASN A 595 7.74 -20.54 13.09
N ALA A 596 6.72 -21.27 12.61
CA ALA A 596 6.87 -22.21 11.52
C ALA A 596 7.34 -21.52 10.24
N ARG A 597 6.69 -20.42 9.85
CA ARG A 597 7.07 -19.55 8.73
C ARG A 597 8.54 -19.12 8.82
N LYS A 598 9.00 -18.67 9.99
CA LYS A 598 10.41 -18.30 10.24
C LYS A 598 11.38 -19.47 10.08
N LEU A 599 11.05 -20.66 10.58
CA LEU A 599 11.86 -21.87 10.40
C LEU A 599 11.95 -22.30 8.92
N LEU A 600 10.85 -22.18 8.18
CA LEU A 600 10.77 -22.54 6.76
C LEU A 600 11.56 -21.56 5.88
N ILE A 601 11.50 -20.26 6.16
CA ILE A 601 12.42 -19.26 5.58
C ILE A 601 13.89 -19.65 5.89
N GLY A 602 14.17 -20.05 7.13
CA GLY A 602 15.49 -20.53 7.57
C GLY A 602 15.92 -21.89 7.01
N ALA A 603 15.02 -22.63 6.35
CA ALA A 603 15.29 -23.85 5.60
C ALA A 603 15.40 -23.59 4.07
N GLY A 604 14.83 -22.48 3.60
CA GLY A 604 14.68 -22.18 2.18
C GLY A 604 13.45 -22.83 1.52
N ASP A 605 12.50 -23.34 2.30
CA ASP A 605 11.25 -23.91 1.78
C ASP A 605 10.27 -22.78 1.46
N VAL A 606 10.28 -22.34 0.20
CA VAL A 606 9.42 -21.26 -0.30
C VAL A 606 7.94 -21.64 -0.24
N GLN A 607 7.59 -22.88 -0.59
CA GLN A 607 6.20 -23.30 -0.71
C GLN A 607 5.51 -23.40 0.65
N LEU A 608 6.12 -24.06 1.63
CA LEU A 608 5.56 -24.19 2.98
C LEU A 608 5.61 -22.87 3.74
N ALA A 609 6.65 -22.05 3.57
CA ALA A 609 6.68 -20.72 4.19
C ALA A 609 5.49 -19.85 3.74
N LEU A 610 5.11 -19.93 2.47
CA LEU A 610 3.96 -19.20 1.92
C LEU A 610 2.61 -19.85 2.25
N ALA A 611 2.56 -21.18 2.42
CA ALA A 611 1.37 -21.87 2.94
C ALA A 611 1.07 -21.43 4.39
N ALA A 612 2.10 -21.24 5.22
CA ALA A 612 1.95 -20.68 6.57
C ALA A 612 1.39 -19.24 6.53
N VAL A 613 1.88 -18.40 5.61
CA VAL A 613 1.33 -17.04 5.38
C VAL A 613 -0.14 -17.09 4.95
N ALA A 614 -0.51 -17.98 4.02
CA ALA A 614 -1.88 -18.11 3.55
C ALA A 614 -2.84 -18.48 4.69
N GLN A 615 -2.44 -19.37 5.60
CA GLN A 615 -3.22 -19.68 6.80
C GLN A 615 -3.37 -18.46 7.72
N MET A 616 -2.31 -17.66 7.90
CA MET A 616 -2.42 -16.40 8.67
C MET A 616 -3.37 -15.39 8.00
N GLU A 617 -3.34 -15.26 6.68
CA GLU A 617 -4.20 -14.33 5.91
C GLU A 617 -5.67 -14.80 5.83
N GLN A 618 -5.93 -16.10 5.89
CA GLN A 618 -7.27 -16.68 5.97
C GLN A 618 -7.89 -16.56 7.38
N ARG A 619 -7.07 -16.34 8.41
CA ARG A 619 -7.49 -16.37 9.81
C ARG A 619 -7.53 -15.00 10.48
N PHE A 620 -6.59 -14.11 10.15
CA PHE A 620 -6.37 -12.85 10.87
C PHE A 620 -6.36 -11.61 9.96
N MET A 621 -6.96 -10.51 10.42
CA MET A 621 -6.93 -9.19 9.77
C MET A 621 -5.53 -8.55 9.77
N ASP A 622 -5.29 -7.66 8.81
CA ASP A 622 -4.15 -6.72 8.66
C ASP A 622 -2.71 -7.27 8.66
N PRO A 623 -1.97 -7.53 9.78
CA PRO A 623 -0.54 -7.86 9.70
C PRO A 623 -0.21 -9.06 8.80
N ALA A 624 -1.13 -10.00 8.61
CA ALA A 624 -0.96 -11.14 7.71
C ALA A 624 -0.63 -10.73 6.25
N ARG A 625 -1.19 -9.61 5.75
CA ARG A 625 -0.93 -9.09 4.39
C ARG A 625 0.45 -8.43 4.28
N GLU A 626 0.92 -7.77 5.35
CA GLU A 626 2.30 -7.26 5.46
C GLU A 626 3.31 -8.44 5.57
N ILE A 627 2.91 -9.51 6.25
CA ILE A 627 3.68 -10.74 6.43
C ILE A 627 3.96 -11.45 5.10
N ARG A 628 3.08 -11.36 4.09
CA ARG A 628 3.35 -11.90 2.74
C ARG A 628 4.55 -11.24 2.07
N THR A 629 4.57 -9.91 1.96
CA THR A 629 5.66 -9.17 1.29
C THR A 629 6.96 -9.26 2.07
N THR A 630 6.92 -9.24 3.41
CA THR A 630 8.12 -9.44 4.23
C THR A 630 8.65 -10.88 4.18
N THR A 631 7.78 -11.89 4.03
CA THR A 631 8.20 -13.30 3.80
C THR A 631 8.90 -13.47 2.47
N LEU A 632 8.34 -12.94 1.37
CA LEU A 632 9.00 -12.95 0.06
C LEU A 632 10.36 -12.24 0.11
N THR A 633 10.45 -11.12 0.84
CA THR A 633 11.71 -10.39 1.03
C THR A 633 12.74 -11.21 1.82
N ALA A 634 12.34 -11.85 2.92
CA ALA A 634 13.22 -12.69 3.72
C ALA A 634 13.70 -13.94 2.94
N LEU A 635 12.84 -14.56 2.13
CA LEU A 635 13.22 -15.66 1.23
C LEU A 635 14.20 -15.21 0.15
N ALA A 636 14.09 -13.98 -0.38
CA ALA A 636 15.02 -13.45 -1.38
C ALA A 636 16.46 -13.32 -0.85
N ASP A 637 16.59 -13.03 0.45
CA ASP A 637 17.86 -12.89 1.14
C ASP A 637 18.32 -14.18 1.88
N ALA A 638 17.47 -15.21 1.94
CA ALA A 638 17.82 -16.55 2.40
C ALA A 638 18.71 -17.35 1.40
N ASN A 639 19.38 -18.38 1.94
CA ASN A 639 20.23 -19.30 1.18
C ASN A 639 19.41 -20.41 0.47
N LEU A 640 18.65 -20.01 -0.55
CA LEU A 640 17.88 -20.92 -1.41
C LEU A 640 18.76 -21.63 -2.45
N SER A 641 18.40 -22.89 -2.77
CA SER A 641 18.89 -23.61 -3.95
C SER A 641 18.44 -22.93 -5.26
N PRO A 642 18.97 -23.30 -6.44
CA PRO A 642 18.51 -22.75 -7.72
C PRO A 642 17.01 -22.94 -7.93
N GLU A 643 16.48 -24.12 -7.63
CA GLU A 643 15.09 -24.52 -7.86
C GLU A 643 14.14 -23.75 -6.93
N ALA A 644 14.47 -23.67 -5.63
CA ALA A 644 13.72 -22.85 -4.68
C ALA A 644 13.79 -21.35 -5.02
N ARG A 645 14.89 -20.89 -5.61
CA ARG A 645 15.05 -19.50 -6.05
C ARG A 645 14.28 -19.19 -7.34
N GLU A 646 14.15 -20.15 -8.25
CA GLU A 646 13.25 -20.08 -9.42
C GLU A 646 11.79 -20.02 -8.98
N GLN A 647 11.38 -20.91 -8.05
CA GLN A 647 10.05 -20.87 -7.43
C GLN A 647 9.76 -19.49 -6.82
N LEU A 648 10.72 -18.88 -6.13
CA LEU A 648 10.56 -17.54 -5.57
C LEU A 648 10.41 -16.45 -6.65
N VAL A 649 11.12 -16.52 -7.79
CA VAL A 649 10.87 -15.60 -8.92
C VAL A 649 9.41 -15.73 -9.39
N ASN A 650 8.97 -16.97 -9.65
CA ASN A 650 7.65 -17.25 -10.20
C ASN A 650 6.52 -16.79 -9.25
N VAL A 651 6.65 -17.02 -7.94
CA VAL A 651 5.69 -16.50 -6.95
C VAL A 651 5.74 -14.97 -6.87
N THR A 652 6.93 -14.36 -6.88
CA THR A 652 7.05 -12.89 -6.75
C THR A 652 6.42 -12.18 -7.95
N LEU A 653 6.54 -12.74 -9.15
CA LEU A 653 5.84 -12.28 -10.35
C LEU A 653 4.32 -12.43 -10.21
N ALA A 654 3.81 -13.61 -9.80
CA ALA A 654 2.38 -13.81 -9.60
C ALA A 654 1.78 -12.87 -8.53
N ALA A 655 2.51 -12.60 -7.45
CA ALA A 655 2.10 -11.64 -6.41
C ALA A 655 2.08 -10.19 -6.93
N MET A 656 3.03 -9.81 -7.78
CA MET A 656 3.08 -8.51 -8.43
C MET A 656 1.95 -8.33 -9.46
N ASP A 657 1.61 -9.37 -10.21
CA ASP A 657 0.50 -9.36 -11.16
C ASP A 657 -0.85 -9.24 -10.41
N ALA A 658 -1.02 -9.95 -9.29
CA ALA A 658 -2.18 -9.80 -8.41
C ALA A 658 -2.26 -8.39 -7.79
N ALA A 659 -1.14 -7.81 -7.34
CA ALA A 659 -1.08 -6.44 -6.85
C ALA A 659 -1.45 -5.41 -7.95
N THR A 660 -1.08 -5.68 -9.21
CA THR A 660 -1.44 -4.85 -10.36
C THR A 660 -2.95 -4.87 -10.60
N GLN A 661 -3.55 -6.05 -10.62
CA GLN A 661 -5.01 -6.22 -10.78
C GLN A 661 -5.80 -5.59 -9.63
N ALA A 662 -5.31 -5.73 -8.39
CA ALA A 662 -5.85 -5.07 -7.21
C ALA A 662 -5.60 -3.54 -7.17
N ARG A 663 -4.99 -2.96 -8.21
CA ARG A 663 -4.63 -1.54 -8.35
C ARG A 663 -3.69 -1.02 -7.24
N GLN A 664 -2.94 -1.93 -6.60
CA GLN A 664 -1.95 -1.64 -5.56
C GLN A 664 -0.59 -1.31 -6.21
N PHE A 665 -0.53 -0.19 -6.93
CA PHE A 665 0.62 0.14 -7.78
C PHE A 665 1.94 0.32 -7.00
N SER A 666 1.87 0.83 -5.76
CA SER A 666 3.03 0.91 -4.86
C SER A 666 3.59 -0.46 -4.48
N LEU A 667 2.72 -1.45 -4.22
CA LEU A 667 3.12 -2.84 -3.96
C LEU A 667 3.63 -3.53 -5.24
N THR A 668 3.01 -3.23 -6.38
CA THR A 668 3.47 -3.69 -7.70
C THR A 668 4.92 -3.25 -7.97
N GLU A 669 5.26 -2.00 -7.67
CA GLU A 669 6.63 -1.52 -7.77
C GLU A 669 7.58 -2.26 -6.80
N GLN A 670 7.22 -2.37 -5.52
CA GLN A 670 8.03 -3.09 -4.52
C GLN A 670 8.32 -4.54 -4.95
N LEU A 671 7.30 -5.28 -5.38
CA LEU A 671 7.43 -6.67 -5.82
C LEU A 671 8.21 -6.79 -7.13
N SER A 672 8.10 -5.84 -8.06
CA SER A 672 8.92 -5.82 -9.28
C SER A 672 10.42 -5.62 -8.98
N LEU A 673 10.77 -4.80 -7.98
CA LEU A 673 12.14 -4.63 -7.51
C LEU A 673 12.65 -5.87 -6.77
N LEU A 674 11.77 -6.56 -6.04
CA LEU A 674 12.07 -7.83 -5.39
C LEU A 674 12.34 -8.94 -6.43
N ALA A 675 11.51 -9.04 -7.48
CA ALA A 675 11.70 -10.00 -8.57
C ALA A 675 13.08 -9.81 -9.25
N VAL A 676 13.49 -8.56 -9.51
CA VAL A 676 14.84 -8.24 -10.04
C VAL A 676 15.94 -8.71 -9.08
N ARG A 677 15.77 -8.51 -7.77
CA ARG A 677 16.72 -8.98 -6.75
C ARG A 677 16.86 -10.51 -6.76
N VAL A 678 15.75 -11.24 -6.83
CA VAL A 678 15.75 -12.71 -6.82
C VAL A 678 16.32 -13.28 -8.11
N SER A 679 15.89 -12.80 -9.28
CA SER A 679 16.38 -13.30 -10.58
C SER A 679 17.86 -12.99 -10.82
N THR A 680 18.38 -11.89 -10.27
CA THR A 680 19.81 -11.59 -10.27
C THR A 680 20.61 -12.65 -9.47
N LYS A 681 20.09 -13.09 -8.32
CA LYS A 681 20.71 -14.16 -7.52
C LYS A 681 20.54 -15.56 -8.14
N LEU A 682 19.54 -15.79 -8.99
CA LEU A 682 19.27 -17.07 -9.66
C LEU A 682 20.31 -17.44 -10.73
N LYS A 683 21.03 -16.46 -11.30
CA LYS A 683 22.02 -16.62 -12.39
C LYS A 683 21.48 -17.12 -13.74
N ASP A 684 20.24 -17.58 -13.84
CA ASP A 684 19.50 -17.76 -15.11
C ASP A 684 19.39 -16.43 -15.89
N ALA A 685 19.76 -16.44 -17.17
CA ALA A 685 19.73 -15.29 -18.06
C ALA A 685 18.34 -14.96 -18.64
N ASP A 686 17.52 -15.97 -18.95
CA ASP A 686 16.18 -15.77 -19.51
C ASP A 686 15.19 -15.37 -18.41
N ALA A 687 15.31 -15.92 -17.19
CA ALA A 687 14.56 -15.41 -16.04
C ALA A 687 14.89 -13.93 -15.74
N ARG A 688 16.16 -13.51 -15.78
CA ARG A 688 16.55 -12.09 -15.65
C ARG A 688 15.94 -11.24 -16.76
N LYS A 689 15.94 -11.73 -18.00
CA LYS A 689 15.39 -11.02 -19.17
C LYS A 689 13.87 -10.83 -19.07
N ALA A 690 13.11 -11.87 -18.73
CA ALA A 690 11.67 -11.80 -18.53
C ALA A 690 11.30 -10.83 -17.39
N VAL A 691 11.99 -10.92 -16.25
CA VAL A 691 11.81 -10.00 -15.12
C VAL A 691 12.17 -8.55 -15.49
N ALA A 692 13.22 -8.32 -16.29
CA ALA A 692 13.59 -6.97 -16.76
C ALA A 692 12.55 -6.38 -17.74
N GLN A 693 11.99 -7.19 -18.63
CA GLN A 693 10.88 -6.78 -19.51
C GLN A 693 9.66 -6.37 -18.67
N ARG A 694 9.25 -7.23 -17.73
CA ARG A 694 8.11 -6.96 -16.83
C ARG A 694 8.33 -5.75 -15.92
N ARG A 695 9.57 -5.47 -15.49
CA ARG A 695 9.92 -4.22 -14.77
C ARG A 695 9.82 -2.98 -15.67
N THR A 696 10.16 -3.08 -16.95
CA THR A 696 9.94 -1.98 -17.92
C THR A 696 8.45 -1.65 -18.05
N GLU A 697 7.59 -2.68 -18.12
CA GLU A 697 6.13 -2.52 -18.14
C GLU A 697 5.61 -1.84 -16.87
N VAL A 698 6.09 -2.24 -15.67
CA VAL A 698 5.72 -1.60 -14.39
C VAL A 698 6.18 -0.13 -14.32
N VAL A 699 7.34 0.21 -14.90
CA VAL A 699 7.80 1.62 -14.98
C VAL A 699 6.92 2.43 -15.95
N ARG A 700 6.50 1.87 -17.09
CA ARG A 700 5.53 2.51 -18.00
C ARG A 700 4.17 2.70 -17.31
N LEU A 701 3.69 1.70 -16.59
CA LEU A 701 2.46 1.76 -15.80
C LEU A 701 2.53 2.88 -14.75
N ARG A 702 3.64 3.00 -13.98
CA ARG A 702 3.80 4.06 -12.97
C ARG A 702 3.68 5.46 -13.55
N GLN A 703 4.24 5.72 -14.74
CA GLN A 703 4.09 7.01 -15.42
C GLN A 703 2.61 7.30 -15.77
N GLN A 704 1.87 6.28 -16.21
CA GLN A 704 0.46 6.40 -16.59
C GLN A 704 -0.47 6.50 -15.37
N VAL A 705 -0.11 5.90 -14.22
CA VAL A 705 -0.83 6.04 -12.94
C VAL A 705 -0.89 7.51 -12.52
N THR A 706 0.23 8.25 -12.57
CA THR A 706 0.23 9.69 -12.19
C THR A 706 -0.65 10.54 -13.12
N ILE A 707 -0.72 10.20 -14.41
CA ILE A 707 -1.59 10.89 -15.39
C ILE A 707 -3.07 10.54 -15.13
N PHE A 708 -3.36 9.29 -14.77
CA PHE A 708 -4.69 8.81 -14.38
C PHE A 708 -5.18 9.43 -13.06
N GLU A 709 -4.32 9.57 -12.05
CA GLU A 709 -4.62 10.24 -10.78
C GLU A 709 -4.94 11.73 -10.98
N ALA A 710 -4.17 12.42 -11.82
CA ALA A 710 -4.45 13.81 -12.19
C ALA A 710 -5.80 13.95 -12.91
N ALA A 711 -6.11 13.06 -13.86
CA ALA A 711 -7.42 13.03 -14.53
C ALA A 711 -8.58 12.71 -13.56
N GLN A 712 -8.38 11.85 -12.56
CA GLN A 712 -9.38 11.61 -11.52
C GLN A 712 -9.65 12.86 -10.68
N GLU A 713 -8.63 13.68 -10.39
CA GLU A 713 -8.83 14.96 -9.69
C GLU A 713 -9.66 15.92 -10.56
N THR A 714 -9.33 16.04 -11.86
CA THR A 714 -10.10 16.84 -12.82
C THR A 714 -11.58 16.42 -12.88
N LEU A 715 -11.89 15.12 -12.87
CA LEU A 715 -13.29 14.66 -12.90
C LEU A 715 -14.09 14.92 -11.61
N LYS A 716 -13.45 15.30 -10.49
CA LYS A 716 -14.19 15.67 -9.27
C LYS A 716 -14.81 17.07 -9.37
N SER A 717 -14.13 18.00 -10.05
CA SER A 717 -14.62 19.36 -10.29
C SER A 717 -15.33 19.50 -11.64
N SER A 718 -14.89 18.73 -12.65
CA SER A 718 -15.42 18.74 -14.02
C SER A 718 -15.74 17.30 -14.50
N PRO A 719 -16.83 16.65 -14.02
CA PRO A 719 -17.16 15.27 -14.37
C PRO A 719 -17.33 14.99 -15.87
N SER A 720 -17.68 16.03 -16.64
CA SER A 720 -17.85 15.99 -18.11
C SER A 720 -16.61 16.44 -18.89
N ASP A 721 -15.43 16.56 -18.25
CA ASP A 721 -14.19 16.87 -18.97
C ASP A 721 -13.80 15.71 -19.90
N ALA A 722 -13.81 15.95 -21.20
CA ALA A 722 -13.63 14.91 -22.20
C ALA A 722 -12.19 14.39 -22.29
N ALA A 723 -11.19 15.24 -22.00
CA ALA A 723 -9.78 14.83 -22.02
C ALA A 723 -9.44 13.94 -20.82
N ALA A 724 -9.91 14.30 -19.62
CA ALA A 724 -9.77 13.49 -18.41
C ALA A 724 -10.55 12.17 -18.51
N ASN A 725 -11.76 12.18 -19.08
CA ASN A 725 -12.49 10.95 -19.40
C ASN A 725 -11.74 10.07 -20.41
N LEU A 726 -11.16 10.64 -21.48
CA LEU A 726 -10.35 9.88 -22.43
C LEU A 726 -9.11 9.24 -21.79
N VAL A 727 -8.42 9.96 -20.90
CA VAL A 727 -7.28 9.44 -20.12
C VAL A 727 -7.71 8.25 -19.26
N ILE A 728 -8.76 8.41 -18.45
CA ILE A 728 -9.26 7.38 -17.53
C ILE A 728 -9.74 6.15 -18.30
N GLY A 729 -10.51 6.34 -19.37
CA GLY A 729 -11.00 5.24 -20.21
C GLY A 729 -9.87 4.48 -20.90
N LYS A 730 -8.84 5.18 -21.39
CA LYS A 730 -7.64 4.52 -21.98
C LYS A 730 -6.86 3.72 -20.94
N PHE A 731 -6.65 4.28 -19.75
CA PHE A 731 -5.94 3.59 -18.66
C PHE A 731 -6.67 2.31 -18.23
N LEU A 732 -7.97 2.41 -17.97
CA LEU A 732 -8.80 1.27 -17.56
C LEU A 732 -8.86 0.20 -18.66
N CYS A 733 -9.31 0.54 -19.88
CA CYS A 733 -9.48 -0.43 -20.96
C CYS A 733 -8.16 -1.05 -21.46
N PHE A 734 -7.07 -0.29 -21.52
CA PHE A 734 -5.88 -0.72 -22.28
C PHE A 734 -4.62 -0.94 -21.45
N LEU A 735 -4.55 -0.46 -20.20
CA LEU A 735 -3.46 -0.80 -19.28
C LEU A 735 -3.90 -1.78 -18.18
N LEU A 736 -5.15 -1.68 -17.69
CA LEU A 736 -5.69 -2.64 -16.72
C LEU A 736 -6.57 -3.74 -17.36
N HIS A 737 -6.86 -3.66 -18.66
CA HIS A 737 -7.84 -4.50 -19.37
C HIS A 737 -9.26 -4.48 -18.79
N ASP A 738 -9.58 -3.47 -17.97
CA ASP A 738 -10.87 -3.24 -17.35
C ASP A 738 -11.81 -2.49 -18.30
N PHE A 739 -12.27 -3.19 -19.34
CA PHE A 739 -13.29 -2.69 -20.26
C PHE A 739 -14.65 -2.48 -19.56
N ALA A 740 -14.90 -3.11 -18.40
CA ALA A 740 -16.14 -2.94 -17.66
C ALA A 740 -16.25 -1.51 -17.10
N ALA A 741 -15.23 -1.03 -16.40
CA ALA A 741 -15.16 0.34 -15.90
C ALA A 741 -14.77 1.36 -16.99
N GLY A 742 -13.87 0.99 -17.91
CA GLY A 742 -13.25 1.93 -18.84
C GLY A 742 -14.13 2.39 -20.01
N ARG A 743 -15.07 1.56 -20.50
CA ARG A 743 -15.88 1.90 -21.69
C ARG A 743 -16.68 3.19 -21.51
N THR A 744 -17.33 3.39 -20.36
CA THR A 744 -18.13 4.61 -20.11
C THR A 744 -17.29 5.89 -20.19
N HIS A 745 -16.06 5.85 -19.67
CA HIS A 745 -15.12 6.97 -19.79
C HIS A 745 -14.60 7.17 -21.22
N LEU A 746 -14.41 6.09 -21.99
CA LEU A 746 -14.10 6.21 -23.42
C LEU A 746 -15.26 6.83 -24.23
N ILE A 747 -16.51 6.49 -23.91
CA ILE A 747 -17.71 7.07 -24.54
C ILE A 747 -17.81 8.58 -24.29
N ALA A 748 -17.38 9.04 -23.10
CA ALA A 748 -17.29 10.45 -22.73
C ALA A 748 -15.99 11.15 -23.17
N GLY A 749 -15.09 10.45 -23.88
CA GLY A 749 -13.77 10.95 -24.26
C GLY A 749 -13.76 11.75 -25.57
N ASP A 750 -12.76 12.64 -25.73
CA ASP A 750 -12.59 13.52 -26.90
C ASP A 750 -12.00 12.83 -28.16
N LEU A 751 -12.08 11.49 -28.25
CA LEU A 751 -11.62 10.72 -29.42
C LEU A 751 -12.78 9.91 -30.04
N PRO A 752 -13.47 10.45 -31.07
CA PRO A 752 -14.75 9.91 -31.56
C PRO A 752 -14.72 8.44 -32.00
N GLU A 753 -13.65 8.00 -32.66
CA GLU A 753 -13.51 6.60 -33.12
C GLU A 753 -13.47 5.60 -31.96
N LEU A 754 -12.84 6.02 -30.86
CA LEU A 754 -12.64 5.22 -29.66
C LEU A 754 -13.90 5.22 -28.79
N ALA A 755 -14.57 6.37 -28.71
CA ALA A 755 -15.89 6.49 -28.11
C ALA A 755 -16.93 5.62 -28.84
N GLU A 756 -16.90 5.57 -30.17
CA GLU A 756 -17.82 4.76 -30.96
C GLU A 756 -17.58 3.26 -30.80
N ALA A 757 -16.33 2.81 -30.81
CA ALA A 757 -15.99 1.42 -30.49
C ALA A 757 -16.46 1.03 -29.07
N ALA A 758 -16.29 1.93 -28.09
CA ALA A 758 -16.76 1.72 -26.72
C ALA A 758 -18.30 1.69 -26.61
N LYS A 759 -19.05 2.51 -27.36
CA LYS A 759 -20.53 2.47 -27.41
C LYS A 759 -21.03 1.14 -27.95
N LEU A 760 -20.51 0.72 -29.12
CA LEU A 760 -20.91 -0.53 -29.77
C LEU A 760 -20.59 -1.74 -28.88
N ASP A 761 -19.42 -1.73 -28.23
CA ASP A 761 -19.02 -2.77 -27.29
C ASP A 761 -19.85 -2.77 -26.00
N LEU A 762 -20.32 -1.61 -25.52
CA LEU A 762 -21.25 -1.54 -24.38
C LEU A 762 -22.64 -2.10 -24.75
N ALA A 763 -23.18 -1.73 -25.92
CA ALA A 763 -24.44 -2.28 -26.42
C ALA A 763 -24.36 -3.80 -26.64
N ALA A 764 -23.23 -4.30 -27.14
CA ALA A 764 -22.98 -5.71 -27.41
C ALA A 764 -23.02 -6.64 -26.17
N ASP A 765 -22.96 -6.12 -24.94
CA ASP A 765 -23.12 -6.95 -23.72
C ASP A 765 -24.53 -7.55 -23.60
N GLN A 766 -25.56 -6.86 -24.14
CA GLN A 766 -26.96 -7.32 -24.19
C GLN A 766 -27.46 -7.47 -25.64
N GLY A 767 -26.55 -7.34 -26.62
CA GLY A 767 -26.86 -7.34 -28.04
C GLY A 767 -26.88 -8.73 -28.69
N THR A 768 -27.28 -8.74 -29.96
CA THR A 768 -27.28 -9.93 -30.83
C THR A 768 -25.84 -10.38 -31.17
N PRO A 769 -25.65 -11.58 -31.75
CA PRO A 769 -24.36 -11.98 -32.29
C PRO A 769 -23.80 -11.01 -33.34
N ALA A 770 -24.68 -10.33 -34.10
CA ALA A 770 -24.28 -9.31 -35.06
C ALA A 770 -23.73 -8.04 -34.38
N ASP A 771 -24.33 -7.61 -33.26
CA ASP A 771 -23.84 -6.46 -32.48
C ASP A 771 -22.45 -6.75 -31.87
N LYS A 772 -22.23 -7.99 -31.41
CA LYS A 772 -20.93 -8.45 -30.93
C LYS A 772 -19.86 -8.47 -32.04
N VAL A 773 -20.24 -8.88 -33.25
CA VAL A 773 -19.37 -8.77 -34.44
C VAL A 773 -19.11 -7.31 -34.81
N ALA A 774 -20.11 -6.42 -34.74
CA ALA A 774 -19.96 -5.00 -35.00
C ALA A 774 -19.01 -4.32 -34.00
N ALA A 775 -19.14 -4.63 -32.71
CA ALA A 775 -18.22 -4.17 -31.66
C ALA A 775 -16.77 -4.64 -31.89
N ALA A 776 -16.57 -5.91 -32.24
CA ALA A 776 -15.26 -6.44 -32.58
C ALA A 776 -14.64 -5.73 -33.80
N ASN A 777 -15.43 -5.55 -34.86
CA ASN A 777 -15.02 -4.82 -36.07
C ASN A 777 -14.66 -3.35 -35.76
N ALA A 778 -15.39 -2.70 -34.85
CA ALA A 778 -15.12 -1.31 -34.45
C ALA A 778 -13.78 -1.16 -33.71
N TRP A 779 -13.46 -2.08 -32.78
CA TRP A 779 -12.16 -2.12 -32.13
C TRP A 779 -11.02 -2.35 -33.13
N LEU A 780 -11.17 -3.27 -34.08
CA LEU A 780 -10.16 -3.49 -35.13
C LEU A 780 -10.00 -2.29 -36.07
N LYS A 781 -11.10 -1.64 -36.47
CA LYS A 781 -11.06 -0.42 -37.28
C LYS A 781 -10.26 0.69 -36.59
N TRP A 782 -10.44 0.88 -35.28
CA TRP A 782 -9.61 1.83 -34.53
C TRP A 782 -8.13 1.43 -34.55
N VAL A 783 -7.80 0.14 -34.35
CA VAL A 783 -6.42 -0.37 -34.44
C VAL A 783 -5.80 -0.15 -35.84
N GLU A 784 -6.58 -0.26 -36.91
CA GLU A 784 -6.12 0.03 -38.27
C GLU A 784 -5.83 1.52 -38.53
N GLY A 785 -6.58 2.42 -37.88
CA GLY A 785 -6.36 3.87 -37.92
C GLY A 785 -5.20 4.32 -37.02
N ALA A 786 -5.04 3.71 -35.85
CA ALA A 786 -4.06 4.05 -34.81
C ALA A 786 -2.61 3.64 -35.13
N LYS A 787 -2.25 3.48 -36.41
CA LYS A 787 -0.90 3.08 -36.85
C LYS A 787 0.15 4.13 -36.46
N GLY A 788 1.03 3.77 -35.53
CA GLY A 788 2.04 4.65 -34.95
C GLY A 788 1.79 5.03 -33.49
N THR A 789 0.66 4.63 -32.92
CA THR A 789 0.42 4.71 -31.46
C THR A 789 1.12 3.59 -30.69
N ASP A 790 1.06 3.64 -29.36
CA ASP A 790 1.61 2.61 -28.46
C ASP A 790 1.02 1.22 -28.78
N LYS A 791 1.92 0.25 -29.04
CA LYS A 791 1.58 -1.13 -29.40
C LYS A 791 0.76 -1.84 -28.32
N ASP A 792 0.94 -1.48 -27.06
CA ASP A 792 0.24 -2.14 -25.95
C ASP A 792 -1.25 -1.77 -25.98
N LEU A 793 -1.57 -0.52 -26.36
CA LEU A 793 -2.96 -0.05 -26.49
C LEU A 793 -3.70 -0.75 -27.64
N THR A 794 -3.04 -0.88 -28.78
CA THR A 794 -3.60 -1.58 -29.94
C THR A 794 -3.74 -3.09 -29.69
N SER A 795 -2.80 -3.70 -28.97
CA SER A 795 -2.90 -5.10 -28.53
C SER A 795 -4.10 -5.34 -27.62
N ALA A 796 -4.34 -4.45 -26.64
CA ALA A 796 -5.49 -4.57 -25.73
C ALA A 796 -6.83 -4.50 -26.47
N ALA A 797 -6.98 -3.60 -27.45
CA ALA A 797 -8.17 -3.53 -28.29
C ALA A 797 -8.34 -4.76 -29.20
N GLN A 798 -7.25 -5.32 -29.75
CA GLN A 798 -7.30 -6.59 -30.50
C GLN A 798 -7.78 -7.76 -29.63
N VAL A 799 -7.35 -7.86 -28.37
CA VAL A 799 -7.86 -8.91 -27.46
C VAL A 799 -9.35 -8.72 -27.18
N ARG A 800 -9.82 -7.48 -27.00
CA ARG A 800 -11.26 -7.23 -26.80
C ARG A 800 -12.09 -7.60 -28.02
N ALA A 801 -11.61 -7.30 -29.23
CA ALA A 801 -12.23 -7.77 -30.48
C ALA A 801 -12.26 -9.32 -30.56
N LYS A 802 -11.15 -9.97 -30.24
CA LYS A 802 -11.02 -11.45 -30.20
C LYS A 802 -12.00 -12.08 -29.21
N ALA A 803 -12.21 -11.46 -28.04
CA ALA A 803 -13.21 -11.89 -27.06
C ALA A 803 -14.64 -11.74 -27.60
N ARG A 804 -14.99 -10.56 -28.13
CA ARG A 804 -16.30 -10.28 -28.75
C ARG A 804 -16.65 -11.22 -29.90
N TYR A 805 -15.68 -11.56 -30.76
CA TYR A 805 -15.84 -12.58 -31.79
C TYR A 805 -16.12 -13.98 -31.21
N ARG A 806 -15.40 -14.41 -30.17
CA ARG A 806 -15.67 -15.70 -29.49
C ARG A 806 -17.04 -15.73 -28.82
N GLU A 807 -17.53 -14.62 -28.28
CA GLU A 807 -18.88 -14.51 -27.72
C GLU A 807 -20.00 -14.59 -28.76
N ALA A 808 -19.72 -14.22 -30.02
CA ALA A 808 -20.66 -14.31 -31.13
C ALA A 808 -20.66 -15.70 -31.79
N LEU A 809 -19.46 -16.28 -31.97
CA LEU A 809 -19.21 -17.46 -32.81
C LEU A 809 -20.17 -18.66 -32.61
N PRO A 810 -20.55 -19.07 -31.38
CA PRO A 810 -21.46 -20.20 -31.17
C PRO A 810 -22.85 -20.02 -31.79
N SER A 811 -23.27 -18.77 -31.97
CA SER A 811 -24.61 -18.38 -32.46
C SER A 811 -24.61 -17.89 -33.91
N LEU A 812 -23.46 -17.86 -34.58
CA LEU A 812 -23.34 -17.48 -35.98
C LEU A 812 -23.50 -18.69 -36.91
N THR A 813 -24.03 -18.45 -38.11
CA THR A 813 -24.19 -19.48 -39.16
C THR A 813 -23.70 -18.95 -40.52
N GLY A 814 -23.60 -19.85 -41.50
CA GLY A 814 -23.27 -19.49 -42.89
C GLY A 814 -21.98 -18.69 -43.06
N LEU A 815 -22.00 -17.71 -43.95
CA LEU A 815 -20.83 -16.91 -44.32
C LEU A 815 -20.29 -16.04 -43.17
N GLU A 816 -21.13 -15.63 -42.22
CA GLU A 816 -20.71 -14.79 -41.10
C GLU A 816 -19.86 -15.57 -40.08
N LYS A 817 -20.26 -16.82 -39.81
CA LYS A 817 -19.43 -17.75 -39.02
C LYS A 817 -18.04 -17.92 -39.64
N VAL A 818 -17.96 -18.22 -40.93
CA VAL A 818 -16.68 -18.42 -41.65
C VAL A 818 -15.80 -17.15 -41.66
N LYS A 819 -16.40 -15.96 -41.75
CA LYS A 819 -15.67 -14.68 -41.61
C LYS A 819 -15.07 -14.53 -40.21
N VAL A 820 -15.85 -14.81 -39.16
CA VAL A 820 -15.41 -14.68 -37.77
C VAL A 820 -14.36 -15.73 -37.41
N GLU A 821 -14.50 -16.97 -37.90
CA GLU A 821 -13.47 -18.01 -37.77
C GLU A 821 -12.14 -17.58 -38.42
N LYS A 822 -12.20 -16.96 -39.62
CA LYS A 822 -11.02 -16.38 -40.25
C LYS A 822 -10.43 -15.23 -39.42
N TRP A 823 -11.23 -14.26 -38.98
CA TRP A 823 -10.72 -13.13 -38.19
C TRP A 823 -10.12 -13.57 -36.85
N LEU A 824 -10.65 -14.62 -36.23
CA LEU A 824 -10.05 -15.25 -35.04
C LEU A 824 -8.70 -15.93 -35.34
N ALA A 825 -8.53 -16.50 -36.54
CA ALA A 825 -7.25 -17.04 -37.00
C ALA A 825 -6.24 -15.94 -37.36
N ASP A 826 -6.68 -14.86 -38.02
CA ASP A 826 -5.85 -13.67 -38.28
C ASP A 826 -5.39 -13.00 -36.96
N LEU A 827 -6.20 -13.09 -35.89
CA LEU A 827 -5.88 -12.65 -34.52
C LEU A 827 -5.21 -13.72 -33.64
N ALA A 828 -4.83 -14.90 -34.17
CA ALA A 828 -4.31 -16.00 -33.36
C ALA A 828 -2.99 -15.66 -32.64
N ALA A 829 -2.16 -14.80 -33.24
CA ALA A 829 -0.89 -14.34 -32.66
C ALA A 829 -1.07 -13.31 -31.52
N VAL A 830 -2.28 -12.79 -31.29
CA VAL A 830 -2.58 -11.87 -30.19
C VAL A 830 -2.91 -12.71 -28.94
N ALA A 831 -2.07 -12.59 -27.90
CA ALA A 831 -2.21 -13.37 -26.66
C ALA A 831 -3.52 -13.08 -25.92
N ASP A 832 -4.14 -14.10 -25.32
CA ASP A 832 -5.43 -13.96 -24.64
C ASP A 832 -5.28 -13.45 -23.20
N VAL A 833 -5.99 -12.37 -22.85
CA VAL A 833 -6.01 -11.77 -21.49
C VAL A 833 -6.58 -12.72 -20.43
N SER A 834 -7.29 -13.79 -20.82
CA SER A 834 -7.69 -14.88 -19.91
C SER A 834 -6.52 -15.73 -19.39
N SER A 835 -5.30 -15.51 -19.87
CA SER A 835 -4.08 -16.17 -19.40
C SER A 835 -2.92 -15.17 -19.26
N ALA A 836 -3.14 -14.11 -18.47
CA ALA A 836 -2.08 -13.17 -18.07
C ALA A 836 -1.10 -13.81 -17.07
N THR A 837 -0.27 -14.74 -17.56
CA THR A 837 0.95 -15.22 -16.90
C THR A 837 2.12 -15.02 -17.87
N PRO A 838 2.78 -13.85 -17.86
CA PRO A 838 3.78 -13.52 -18.87
C PRO A 838 5.09 -14.28 -18.63
N GLY A 839 5.27 -15.40 -19.34
CA GLY A 839 6.55 -16.11 -19.42
C GLY A 839 6.51 -17.55 -18.91
N THR A 840 6.07 -18.47 -19.76
CA THR A 840 6.53 -19.86 -19.70
C THR A 840 7.24 -20.16 -21.02
N SER A 841 8.50 -20.59 -20.96
CA SER A 841 9.23 -21.03 -22.16
C SER A 841 8.67 -22.37 -22.68
N GLN A 842 9.16 -22.80 -23.84
CA GLN A 842 8.50 -23.83 -24.66
C GLN A 842 8.26 -25.17 -23.94
N ALA A 843 7.10 -25.76 -24.27
CA ALA A 843 6.50 -26.92 -23.65
C ALA A 843 7.43 -28.12 -23.44
N VAL A 844 7.46 -28.60 -22.20
CA VAL A 844 7.40 -30.06 -21.92
C VAL A 844 5.91 -30.41 -21.82
N ALA A 845 5.47 -31.44 -22.53
CA ALA A 845 4.06 -31.80 -22.59
C ALA A 845 3.54 -32.29 -21.22
N LYS A 846 2.73 -31.44 -20.55
CA LYS A 846 1.99 -31.81 -19.34
C LYS A 846 0.78 -32.67 -19.70
N GLY A 847 0.41 -33.59 -18.81
CA GLY A 847 -0.79 -34.41 -18.95
C GLY A 847 -2.09 -33.60 -18.79
N PRO A 848 -3.25 -34.25 -18.88
CA PRO A 848 -4.52 -33.57 -18.69
C PRO A 848 -4.70 -33.09 -17.24
N VAL A 849 -5.38 -31.95 -17.07
CA VAL A 849 -5.58 -31.30 -15.77
C VAL A 849 -7.07 -31.37 -15.39
N LEU A 850 -7.37 -31.98 -14.26
CA LEU A 850 -8.70 -31.99 -13.67
C LEU A 850 -8.89 -30.72 -12.83
N VAL A 851 -9.97 -29.98 -13.04
CA VAL A 851 -10.33 -28.78 -12.28
C VAL A 851 -11.68 -29.02 -11.61
N ILE A 852 -11.74 -28.89 -10.29
CA ILE A 852 -12.96 -29.08 -9.50
C ILE A 852 -13.33 -27.73 -8.89
N TYR A 853 -14.46 -27.16 -9.32
CA TYR A 853 -15.02 -25.91 -8.81
C TYR A 853 -15.96 -26.21 -7.64
N ASN A 854 -15.75 -25.50 -6.53
CA ASN A 854 -16.60 -25.56 -5.36
C ASN A 854 -17.93 -24.85 -5.63
N THR A 855 -18.95 -25.17 -4.83
CA THR A 855 -20.18 -24.37 -4.69
C THR A 855 -20.14 -23.66 -3.35
N HIS A 856 -20.82 -22.52 -3.21
CA HIS A 856 -21.09 -21.89 -1.92
C HIS A 856 -22.56 -21.98 -1.49
N GLY A 857 -23.42 -22.65 -2.26
CA GLY A 857 -24.84 -22.78 -1.95
C GLY A 857 -25.66 -21.55 -2.35
N PHE A 858 -25.19 -20.79 -3.35
CA PHE A 858 -25.82 -19.58 -3.86
C PHE A 858 -26.10 -18.60 -2.70
N ARG A 859 -27.29 -17.99 -2.64
CA ARG A 859 -27.69 -17.02 -1.61
C ARG A 859 -27.62 -17.50 -0.15
N PHE A 860 -27.50 -18.80 0.10
CA PHE A 860 -27.52 -19.34 1.47
C PHE A 860 -26.14 -19.39 2.13
N ARG A 861 -25.06 -19.46 1.33
CA ARG A 861 -23.67 -19.31 1.79
C ARG A 861 -23.30 -20.22 2.97
N ASP A 862 -23.81 -21.46 2.94
CA ASP A 862 -23.80 -22.43 4.05
C ASP A 862 -23.52 -23.89 3.62
N ARG A 863 -23.14 -24.11 2.36
CA ARG A 863 -22.92 -25.43 1.73
C ARG A 863 -21.76 -25.40 0.75
N GLY A 864 -21.06 -26.53 0.63
CA GLY A 864 -19.94 -26.71 -0.28
C GLY A 864 -18.91 -27.71 0.25
N THR A 865 -17.90 -28.02 -0.55
CA THR A 865 -16.92 -29.07 -0.28
C THR A 865 -15.64 -28.49 0.34
N LEU A 866 -15.22 -29.02 1.48
CA LEU A 866 -13.96 -28.64 2.16
C LEU A 866 -12.82 -29.66 1.90
N GLU A 867 -13.19 -30.89 1.52
CA GLU A 867 -12.25 -31.96 1.24
C GLU A 867 -12.91 -33.03 0.34
N PHE A 868 -12.14 -33.57 -0.60
CA PHE A 868 -12.62 -34.64 -1.48
C PHE A 868 -11.55 -35.69 -1.82
N ASN A 869 -12.00 -36.87 -2.27
CA ASN A 869 -11.21 -37.84 -3.01
C ASN A 869 -11.47 -37.70 -4.51
N VAL A 870 -10.48 -38.03 -5.34
CA VAL A 870 -10.65 -38.34 -6.76
C VAL A 870 -10.23 -39.77 -7.00
N LEU A 871 -11.04 -40.53 -7.72
CA LEU A 871 -10.72 -41.86 -8.20
C LEU A 871 -10.86 -41.84 -9.73
N LEU A 872 -9.79 -42.18 -10.45
CA LEU A 872 -9.82 -42.41 -11.89
C LEU A 872 -10.10 -43.90 -12.10
N LEU A 873 -11.15 -44.25 -12.83
CA LEU A 873 -11.53 -45.64 -13.10
C LEU A 873 -11.42 -45.95 -14.59
N LYS A 874 -10.98 -47.17 -14.90
CA LYS A 874 -11.08 -47.78 -16.24
C LYS A 874 -11.93 -49.03 -16.14
N ASP A 875 -13.05 -49.06 -16.87
CA ASP A 875 -14.00 -50.18 -16.89
C ASP A 875 -14.37 -50.68 -15.48
N GLY A 876 -14.68 -49.73 -14.59
CA GLY A 876 -15.09 -49.98 -13.20
C GLY A 876 -13.97 -50.27 -12.21
N LYS A 877 -12.69 -50.30 -12.63
CA LYS A 877 -11.54 -50.52 -11.73
C LYS A 877 -10.76 -49.22 -11.52
N ILE A 878 -10.44 -48.88 -10.27
CA ILE A 878 -9.61 -47.73 -9.94
C ILE A 878 -8.19 -47.94 -10.51
N VAL A 879 -7.75 -47.05 -11.39
CA VAL A 879 -6.41 -47.04 -11.99
C VAL A 879 -5.50 -45.97 -11.35
N ASP A 880 -6.07 -44.88 -10.86
CA ASP A 880 -5.36 -43.83 -10.11
C ASP A 880 -6.26 -43.16 -9.07
N GLN A 881 -5.66 -42.51 -8.07
CA GLN A 881 -6.42 -41.90 -6.98
C GLN A 881 -5.66 -40.77 -6.27
N ALA A 882 -6.39 -39.75 -5.84
CA ALA A 882 -5.97 -38.77 -4.84
C ALA A 882 -6.99 -38.79 -3.69
N ARG A 883 -6.55 -38.71 -2.44
CA ARG A 883 -7.44 -38.70 -1.26
C ARG A 883 -7.13 -37.54 -0.33
N GLY A 884 -8.14 -37.10 0.42
CA GLY A 884 -8.01 -36.00 1.37
C GLY A 884 -7.55 -34.70 0.71
N VAL A 885 -8.00 -34.44 -0.52
CA VAL A 885 -7.62 -33.24 -1.28
C VAL A 885 -8.37 -32.05 -0.67
N PRO A 886 -7.69 -31.05 -0.07
CA PRO A 886 -8.37 -29.90 0.48
C PRO A 886 -8.85 -28.99 -0.65
N LEU A 887 -10.15 -28.71 -0.65
CA LEU A 887 -10.77 -27.66 -1.45
C LEU A 887 -11.02 -26.49 -0.52
N GLU A 888 -10.49 -25.32 -0.86
CA GLU A 888 -10.88 -24.10 -0.14
C GLU A 888 -12.36 -23.82 -0.43
N TRP A 889 -13.03 -23.16 0.50
CA TRP A 889 -14.44 -22.76 0.37
C TRP A 889 -14.56 -21.31 0.78
N ASN A 890 -15.37 -20.55 0.05
CA ASN A 890 -15.52 -19.11 0.21
C ASN A 890 -16.98 -18.73 -0.06
N PRO A 891 -17.67 -18.03 0.87
CA PRO A 891 -19.08 -17.69 0.71
C PRO A 891 -19.35 -16.64 -0.39
N GLU A 892 -18.32 -15.94 -0.88
CA GLU A 892 -18.46 -14.85 -1.87
C GLU A 892 -18.09 -15.26 -3.30
N ILE A 893 -17.34 -16.37 -3.51
CA ILE A 893 -16.84 -16.79 -4.82
C ILE A 893 -16.66 -18.31 -4.93
N ASN A 894 -17.03 -18.88 -6.08
CA ASN A 894 -16.71 -20.26 -6.43
C ASN A 894 -15.21 -20.44 -6.73
N VAL A 895 -14.47 -20.86 -5.71
CA VAL A 895 -13.05 -21.25 -5.76
C VAL A 895 -12.87 -22.65 -6.37
N SER A 896 -11.67 -22.98 -6.85
CA SER A 896 -11.42 -24.28 -7.52
C SER A 896 -10.07 -24.91 -7.18
N LYS A 897 -9.97 -26.24 -7.34
CA LYS A 897 -8.75 -27.02 -7.20
C LYS A 897 -8.33 -27.61 -8.54
N GLN A 898 -7.10 -27.35 -8.97
CA GLN A 898 -6.49 -28.03 -10.11
C GLN A 898 -5.67 -29.23 -9.65
N LEU A 899 -5.79 -30.35 -10.36
CA LEU A 899 -5.06 -31.60 -10.14
C LEU A 899 -4.46 -32.07 -11.47
N GLN A 900 -3.14 -32.16 -11.52
CA GLN A 900 -2.43 -32.75 -12.66
C GLN A 900 -2.65 -34.27 -12.65
N LEU A 901 -3.36 -34.82 -13.64
CA LEU A 901 -3.56 -36.27 -13.72
C LEU A 901 -2.33 -36.96 -14.36
N GLY A 902 -2.13 -38.23 -13.99
CA GLY A 902 -1.14 -39.10 -14.61
C GLY A 902 -1.54 -39.54 -16.02
N THR A 903 -0.62 -40.22 -16.72
CA THR A 903 -0.80 -40.69 -18.10
C THR A 903 -1.56 -42.02 -18.23
N LYS A 904 -2.10 -42.56 -17.12
CA LYS A 904 -2.88 -43.81 -17.12
C LYS A 904 -4.22 -43.60 -17.85
N PRO A 905 -4.66 -44.52 -18.74
CA PRO A 905 -5.97 -44.41 -19.37
C PRO A 905 -7.10 -44.70 -18.37
N PHE A 906 -8.11 -43.85 -18.36
CA PHE A 906 -9.35 -43.99 -17.58
C PHE A 906 -10.56 -43.65 -18.45
N ASP A 907 -11.76 -44.02 -18.01
CA ASP A 907 -13.02 -43.71 -18.68
C ASP A 907 -14.16 -43.23 -17.77
N THR A 908 -13.96 -43.24 -16.45
CA THR A 908 -14.82 -42.56 -15.47
C THR A 908 -13.96 -41.80 -14.46
N ILE A 909 -14.38 -40.57 -14.12
CA ILE A 909 -13.85 -39.81 -12.98
C ILE A 909 -14.89 -39.84 -11.87
N ARG A 910 -14.49 -40.25 -10.67
CA ARG A 910 -15.32 -40.23 -9.46
C ARG A 910 -14.76 -39.21 -8.48
N VAL A 911 -15.60 -38.30 -7.99
CA VAL A 911 -15.26 -37.34 -6.94
C VAL A 911 -16.10 -37.64 -5.71
N GLU A 912 -15.47 -37.89 -4.57
CA GLU A 912 -16.15 -38.23 -3.31
C GLU A 912 -15.93 -37.12 -2.29
N ILE A 913 -16.99 -36.52 -1.77
CA ILE A 913 -16.91 -35.46 -0.77
C ILE A 913 -16.73 -36.08 0.60
N THR A 914 -15.56 -35.86 1.21
CA THR A 914 -15.19 -36.40 2.54
C THR A 914 -15.46 -35.40 3.66
N ARG A 915 -15.41 -34.09 3.38
CA ARG A 915 -15.72 -33.01 4.33
C ARG A 915 -16.40 -31.85 3.64
N TRP A 916 -17.35 -31.20 4.30
CA TRP A 916 -18.19 -30.15 3.74
C TRP A 916 -18.44 -28.99 4.71
N GLN A 917 -18.85 -27.84 4.17
CA GLN A 917 -19.30 -26.68 4.95
C GLN A 917 -20.66 -26.97 5.57
N GLU A 918 -20.77 -26.70 6.87
CA GLU A 918 -21.97 -26.72 7.73
C GLU A 918 -23.06 -27.75 7.36
N HIS A 919 -23.92 -27.42 6.39
CA HIS A 919 -25.13 -28.15 6.11
C HIS A 919 -24.94 -29.29 5.12
N SER A 920 -24.11 -29.14 4.09
CA SER A 920 -23.92 -30.18 3.06
C SER A 920 -22.76 -29.93 2.11
N GLY A 921 -22.27 -31.00 1.50
CA GLY A 921 -21.31 -30.95 0.40
C GLY A 921 -21.97 -30.60 -0.94
N GLY A 922 -21.15 -30.17 -1.90
CA GLY A 922 -21.58 -29.87 -3.26
C GLY A 922 -20.43 -29.38 -4.14
N LEU A 923 -20.69 -29.20 -5.43
CA LEU A 923 -19.74 -28.72 -6.44
C LEU A 923 -20.48 -27.90 -7.50
N ALA A 924 -19.80 -26.91 -8.10
CA ALA A 924 -20.36 -26.11 -9.19
C ALA A 924 -20.15 -26.77 -10.55
N GLU A 925 -18.88 -27.00 -10.93
CA GLU A 925 -18.42 -27.55 -12.22
C GLU A 925 -17.20 -28.45 -12.00
N VAL A 926 -17.02 -29.48 -12.84
CA VAL A 926 -15.82 -30.31 -12.90
C VAL A 926 -15.35 -30.42 -14.35
N GLU A 927 -14.13 -29.95 -14.62
CA GLU A 927 -13.54 -29.92 -15.96
C GLU A 927 -12.36 -30.88 -16.08
N LEU A 928 -12.23 -31.56 -17.23
CA LEU A 928 -10.97 -32.19 -17.62
C LEU A 928 -10.38 -31.42 -18.79
N LEU A 929 -9.35 -30.63 -18.51
CA LEU A 929 -8.64 -29.84 -19.50
C LEU A 929 -7.63 -30.70 -20.25
N VAL A 930 -7.92 -30.98 -21.52
CA VAL A 930 -7.04 -31.65 -22.48
C VAL A 930 -6.69 -30.63 -23.56
N ASN A 931 -5.42 -30.28 -23.73
CA ASN A 931 -4.99 -29.20 -24.65
C ASN A 931 -5.74 -27.86 -24.41
N SER A 932 -6.10 -27.58 -23.16
CA SER A 932 -6.93 -26.44 -22.72
C SER A 932 -8.43 -26.49 -23.08
N GLU A 933 -8.94 -27.59 -23.62
CA GLU A 933 -10.38 -27.81 -23.82
C GLU A 933 -10.97 -28.68 -22.70
N ASN A 934 -12.14 -28.28 -22.15
CA ASN A 934 -12.88 -29.09 -21.16
C ASN A 934 -13.65 -30.22 -21.86
N VAL A 935 -13.14 -31.46 -21.76
CA VAL A 935 -13.75 -32.64 -22.40
C VAL A 935 -14.84 -33.32 -21.57
N LEU A 936 -15.16 -32.81 -20.37
CA LEU A 936 -16.28 -33.30 -19.55
C LEU A 936 -17.59 -32.57 -19.84
N ARG A 937 -17.56 -31.47 -20.61
CA ARG A 937 -18.74 -30.63 -20.79
C ARG A 937 -19.91 -31.39 -21.42
N GLY A 938 -21.04 -31.42 -20.73
CA GLY A 938 -22.25 -32.15 -21.11
C GLY A 938 -22.16 -33.68 -20.96
N LYS A 939 -21.13 -34.23 -20.32
CA LYS A 939 -21.00 -35.68 -20.09
C LYS A 939 -21.98 -36.18 -19.02
N PRO A 940 -22.44 -37.45 -19.10
CA PRO A 940 -23.40 -37.98 -18.14
C PRO A 940 -22.79 -38.14 -16.75
N VAL A 941 -23.48 -37.57 -15.76
CA VAL A 941 -23.09 -37.58 -14.34
C VAL A 941 -24.08 -38.39 -13.51
N THR A 942 -23.57 -39.38 -12.78
CA THR A 942 -24.31 -40.12 -11.74
C THR A 942 -23.90 -39.60 -10.37
N ALA A 943 -24.78 -39.65 -9.36
CA ALA A 943 -24.44 -39.27 -7.98
C ALA A 943 -25.07 -40.20 -6.95
N SER A 944 -24.48 -40.23 -5.75
CA SER A 944 -25.05 -40.94 -4.59
C SER A 944 -26.35 -40.32 -4.05
N GLY A 945 -26.66 -39.09 -4.43
CA GLY A 945 -27.85 -38.35 -4.01
C GLY A 945 -27.82 -36.91 -4.49
N LYS A 946 -28.89 -36.16 -4.18
CA LYS A 946 -28.97 -34.70 -4.38
C LYS A 946 -29.85 -34.05 -3.32
N TYR A 947 -29.72 -32.74 -3.16
CA TYR A 947 -30.59 -31.92 -2.32
C TYR A 947 -31.89 -31.53 -3.03
N GLY A 948 -32.97 -31.43 -2.27
CA GLY A 948 -34.30 -31.04 -2.77
C GLY A 948 -35.09 -32.19 -3.42
N THR A 949 -36.42 -32.06 -3.40
CA THR A 949 -37.37 -33.02 -3.99
C THR A 949 -37.72 -32.71 -5.45
N SER A 950 -37.30 -31.55 -5.98
CA SER A 950 -37.57 -31.14 -7.36
C SER A 950 -36.76 -31.94 -8.39
N LEU A 951 -37.37 -32.22 -9.53
CA LEU A 951 -36.71 -32.80 -10.70
C LEU A 951 -35.82 -31.79 -11.45
N THR A 952 -35.91 -30.49 -11.17
CA THR A 952 -35.13 -29.46 -11.89
C THR A 952 -33.94 -28.88 -11.12
N GLN A 953 -33.96 -28.93 -9.78
CA GLN A 953 -32.93 -28.28 -8.95
C GLN A 953 -31.76 -29.21 -8.60
N HIS A 954 -30.56 -28.64 -8.46
CA HIS A 954 -29.34 -29.30 -7.98
C HIS A 954 -29.02 -30.66 -8.63
N GLN A 955 -29.20 -30.78 -9.95
CA GLN A 955 -28.96 -32.06 -10.63
C GLN A 955 -27.47 -32.38 -10.71
N PRO A 956 -27.06 -33.66 -10.63
CA PRO A 956 -25.66 -34.06 -10.82
C PRO A 956 -25.06 -33.55 -12.13
N ALA A 957 -25.83 -33.50 -13.21
CA ALA A 957 -25.39 -33.01 -14.52
C ALA A 957 -24.94 -31.54 -14.53
N MET A 958 -25.33 -30.73 -13.54
CA MET A 958 -24.91 -29.31 -13.44
C MET A 958 -23.38 -29.20 -13.30
N VAL A 959 -22.71 -30.20 -12.71
CA VAL A 959 -21.23 -30.21 -12.56
C VAL A 959 -20.47 -30.43 -13.88
N THR A 960 -21.15 -30.36 -15.01
CA THR A 960 -20.58 -30.46 -16.37
C THR A 960 -21.26 -29.52 -17.37
N ASP A 961 -22.14 -28.60 -16.94
CA ASP A 961 -22.82 -27.70 -17.87
C ASP A 961 -21.94 -26.52 -18.32
N GLY A 962 -20.84 -26.27 -17.59
CA GLY A 962 -19.89 -25.17 -17.79
C GLY A 962 -20.13 -23.96 -16.89
N ILE A 963 -21.10 -24.01 -15.97
CA ILE A 963 -21.36 -22.95 -14.98
C ILE A 963 -20.43 -23.12 -13.78
N LYS A 964 -19.33 -22.37 -13.85
CA LYS A 964 -18.33 -22.27 -12.78
C LYS A 964 -18.76 -21.35 -11.64
N ASP A 965 -19.71 -20.47 -11.93
CA ASP A 965 -20.13 -19.33 -11.12
C ASP A 965 -21.67 -19.34 -11.01
N GLU A 966 -22.14 -19.84 -9.89
CA GLU A 966 -23.58 -20.04 -9.62
C GLU A 966 -24.33 -18.72 -9.38
N GLU A 967 -23.69 -17.67 -8.87
CA GLU A 967 -24.34 -16.36 -8.74
C GLU A 967 -24.55 -15.70 -10.12
N ARG A 968 -23.56 -15.79 -11.00
CA ARG A 968 -23.57 -15.12 -12.32
C ARG A 968 -24.38 -15.84 -13.39
N HIS A 969 -24.54 -17.16 -13.28
CA HIS A 969 -25.20 -17.98 -14.31
C HIS A 969 -26.26 -18.94 -13.77
N GLY A 970 -26.30 -19.19 -12.45
CA GLY A 970 -27.04 -20.29 -11.81
C GLY A 970 -28.22 -19.88 -10.92
N GLY A 971 -29.19 -19.13 -11.47
CA GLY A 971 -30.33 -18.63 -10.69
C GLY A 971 -31.13 -19.74 -9.97
N GLU A 972 -31.16 -19.66 -8.63
CA GLU A 972 -31.73 -20.57 -7.61
C GLU A 972 -31.92 -22.04 -8.03
N GLY A 973 -30.91 -22.86 -7.73
CA GLY A 973 -30.94 -24.32 -7.93
C GLY A 973 -30.44 -24.82 -9.29
N ARG A 974 -29.75 -23.97 -10.07
CA ARG A 974 -29.14 -24.31 -11.38
C ARG A 974 -27.64 -23.98 -11.35
N GLY A 975 -26.82 -24.70 -12.12
CA GLY A 975 -25.37 -24.44 -12.22
C GLY A 975 -24.54 -24.86 -11.00
N TYR A 976 -25.08 -25.75 -10.15
CA TYR A 976 -24.37 -26.40 -9.05
C TYR A 976 -25.15 -27.64 -8.57
N TRP A 977 -24.44 -28.64 -8.05
CA TRP A 977 -24.99 -29.83 -7.39
C TRP A 977 -24.68 -29.82 -5.89
N ILE A 978 -25.62 -30.29 -5.08
CA ILE A 978 -25.52 -30.34 -3.61
C ILE A 978 -26.03 -31.70 -3.12
N LEU A 979 -25.37 -32.28 -2.11
CA LEU A 979 -25.74 -33.52 -1.44
C LEU A 979 -26.93 -33.34 -0.47
N PRO A 980 -27.65 -34.41 -0.10
CA PRO A 980 -28.57 -34.37 1.04
C PRO A 980 -27.87 -33.88 2.32
N ASN A 981 -28.51 -32.98 3.07
CA ASN A 981 -27.89 -32.33 4.24
C ASN A 981 -27.24 -33.34 5.20
N LYS A 982 -26.00 -33.06 5.61
CA LYS A 982 -25.19 -33.86 6.54
C LYS A 982 -24.90 -35.30 6.08
N THR A 983 -24.94 -35.58 4.77
CA THR A 983 -24.51 -36.87 4.21
C THR A 983 -23.20 -36.74 3.44
N ALA A 984 -22.32 -37.73 3.60
CA ALA A 984 -21.19 -37.94 2.68
C ALA A 984 -21.71 -38.54 1.37
N GLY A 985 -21.02 -38.27 0.26
CA GLY A 985 -21.49 -38.73 -1.05
C GLY A 985 -20.53 -38.42 -2.18
N TRP A 986 -20.93 -38.78 -3.41
CA TRP A 986 -20.05 -38.77 -4.57
C TRP A 986 -20.78 -38.48 -5.88
N ILE A 987 -20.01 -38.04 -6.87
CA ILE A 987 -20.38 -38.00 -8.31
C ILE A 987 -19.46 -38.93 -9.12
N GLU A 988 -19.99 -39.47 -10.20
CA GLU A 988 -19.26 -40.20 -11.24
C GLU A 988 -19.58 -39.59 -12.61
N ILE A 989 -18.55 -39.10 -13.30
CA ILE A 989 -18.62 -38.51 -14.64
C ILE A 989 -18.02 -39.52 -15.62
N SER A 990 -18.84 -40.05 -16.52
CA SER A 990 -18.40 -40.98 -17.56
C SER A 990 -17.85 -40.22 -18.77
N LEU A 991 -16.64 -40.56 -19.23
CA LEU A 991 -16.03 -40.01 -20.43
C LEU A 991 -16.49 -40.71 -21.72
N LYS A 992 -17.19 -41.84 -21.60
CA LYS A 992 -17.80 -42.58 -22.73
C LYS A 992 -18.90 -41.75 -23.42
#